data_AF-A0A8T4RPF9-F1
#
_entry.id   AF-A0A8T4RPF9-F1
#
_cell.length_a   1.000
_cell.length_b   1.000
_cell.length_c   1.000
_cell.angle_alpha   90.00
_cell.angle_beta   90.00
_cell.angle_gamma   90.00
#
_symmetry.space_group_name_H-M   'P 1'
#
loop_
_entity.id
_entity.type
_entity.pdbx_description
1 polymer ?
#
loop_
_entity_poly.entity_id
_entity_poly.type
_entity_poly.pdbx_seq_one_letter_code
_entity_poly.pdbx_strand_id
1 'polypeptide(L)'
;MHKLKEYLQQFSSKKIVVIGDFCLDEYIHGEAETISPEFNLPWMFVSEKKYTPGAAGNISCGIAALDAQCFSVGVIGEDTNGIVLKEELKKRGVNTEGLLISSKRKTATYTRIVCGGKKRPTQHVARYDIENDEGVDEKTKEKLKEFLRRIIPQVDAIIVADYDDKGGIGLITKDLTEELVLLANQNNKIILGNSRRQMAYFKDFSLTIQNDTEAERFLNKEVRTEEQIMQAAREIIEKLNLKKTLLTLGKDGILSYDKVNLIQHASKATQIVDVCGAGDTVSCAAILTLACGGTLAEAAELGNYAASITVAKEGTVSVKREEVLELLEDGKKENNKLLERTTLKEKIKELKEKGRKIVFLNGYFDPLHIGHMQLINEAKKQGDITIIGLNSDKSVRENKGPDRPFMKEETRAELLASMSSVDYIVLFDELTPLKVIQEIQPDILAKGNNYKAEEIVGKEIVESYGGKVVLLNVIPGLSSDNLLSSIKGIKHNQKKIITDTIKKQNGILFAQPAIVHRYQYSGRDIIAKNSKFTVGYVDERGYVPVEWWIMSKTTAENDKPKENEGLSYIFIGSEGKEEKLLFKDAVDIAQEELLGEYTQHWPLTKILDIGGEPVRTSFSFAEEVPPIPCHVHSGEIRNGKAQGPGKLEAYFFPPVDVPPYKQNFGKTITRLGLKPTVSKEQVIQNLKMFGKSDGMYELCNVYEINAYDGWTILPGTVHAPGPWTTFEIQRPQDDFNLASWQLGKKLSPLELEEKKKTAQLRGLENEEAFVKEVINWEVSIDPNFKENWYRKSKTIQEGPWGRQLQIFFDDFYGEAFEIQPGYSWTRNADHKPFAGIVWSGQGILNGNLINVENQKKKEFLVTPKTQITLTNTGETPLLIYTVFPIK
;
A
#
# COMPACT_ATOMS: atom_id res chain seq x y z
N MET A 1 -7.90 -14.60 -23.09
CA MET A 1 -7.00 -14.20 -24.21
C MET A 1 -7.39 -14.73 -25.60
N HIS A 2 -7.75 -16.01 -25.80
CA HIS A 2 -8.11 -16.53 -27.14
C HIS A 2 -9.22 -15.71 -27.83
N LYS A 3 -10.32 -15.46 -27.11
CA LYS A 3 -11.43 -14.62 -27.57
C LYS A 3 -11.02 -13.19 -27.97
N LEU A 4 -10.09 -12.57 -27.24
CA LEU A 4 -9.62 -11.22 -27.56
C LEU A 4 -8.94 -11.15 -28.93
N LYS A 5 -8.18 -12.19 -29.30
CA LYS A 5 -7.55 -12.31 -30.61
C LYS A 5 -8.58 -12.55 -31.72
N GLU A 6 -9.58 -13.39 -31.45
CA GLU A 6 -10.70 -13.60 -32.37
C GLU A 6 -11.45 -12.29 -32.64
N TYR A 7 -11.66 -11.44 -31.63
CA TYR A 7 -12.27 -10.13 -31.83
C TYR A 7 -11.40 -9.21 -32.68
N LEU A 8 -10.10 -9.10 -32.39
CA LEU A 8 -9.17 -8.29 -33.20
C LEU A 8 -9.16 -8.72 -34.66
N GLN A 9 -9.15 -10.03 -34.94
CA GLN A 9 -9.20 -10.56 -36.30
C GLN A 9 -10.51 -10.22 -37.02
N GLN A 10 -11.61 -10.00 -36.28
CA GLN A 10 -12.90 -9.62 -36.83
C GLN A 10 -13.05 -8.10 -37.04
N PHE A 11 -12.16 -7.27 -36.51
CA PHE A 11 -12.29 -5.80 -36.60
C PHE A 11 -12.35 -5.31 -38.04
N SER A 12 -11.60 -5.92 -38.96
CA SER A 12 -11.60 -5.54 -40.38
C SER A 12 -12.94 -5.70 -41.08
N SER A 13 -13.85 -6.51 -40.51
CA SER A 13 -15.21 -6.70 -41.02
C SER A 13 -16.20 -5.66 -40.52
N LYS A 14 -15.83 -4.83 -39.54
CA LYS A 14 -16.73 -3.91 -38.85
C LYS A 14 -16.74 -2.53 -39.49
N LYS A 15 -17.92 -1.94 -39.54
CA LYS A 15 -18.18 -0.57 -39.99
C LYS A 15 -18.65 0.26 -38.81
N ILE A 16 -17.92 1.32 -38.51
CA ILE A 16 -18.24 2.21 -37.39
C ILE A 16 -18.46 3.62 -37.95
N VAL A 17 -19.50 4.29 -37.46
CA VAL A 17 -19.68 5.73 -37.71
C VAL A 17 -19.24 6.52 -36.48
N VAL A 18 -18.38 7.51 -36.69
CA VAL A 18 -17.91 8.45 -35.67
C VAL A 18 -18.52 9.80 -35.96
N ILE A 19 -19.36 10.27 -35.05
CA ILE A 19 -20.13 11.50 -35.16
C ILE A 19 -19.60 12.48 -34.11
N GLY A 20 -19.17 13.67 -34.48
CA GLY A 20 -18.61 14.57 -33.48
C GLY A 20 -17.95 15.83 -34.00
N ASP A 21 -17.27 16.51 -33.09
CA ASP A 21 -16.48 17.69 -33.40
C ASP A 21 -15.11 17.26 -33.95
N PHE A 22 -14.78 17.75 -35.14
CA PHE A 22 -13.48 17.51 -35.77
C PHE A 22 -12.63 18.76 -35.68
N CYS A 23 -11.36 18.59 -35.34
CA CYS A 23 -10.37 19.65 -35.41
C CYS A 23 -9.10 19.18 -36.12
N LEU A 24 -8.29 20.14 -36.54
CA LEU A 24 -6.96 19.93 -37.07
C LEU A 24 -5.92 20.33 -36.02
N ASP A 25 -5.15 19.39 -35.51
CA ASP A 25 -3.95 19.70 -34.73
C ASP A 25 -2.79 19.98 -35.72
N GLU A 26 -2.29 21.22 -35.74
CA GLU A 26 -1.13 21.65 -36.53
C GLU A 26 0.10 21.77 -35.61
N TYR A 27 1.21 21.14 -35.98
CA TYR A 27 2.49 21.28 -35.31
C TYR A 27 3.46 21.97 -36.25
N ILE A 28 3.94 23.14 -35.86
CA ILE A 28 4.96 23.90 -36.59
C ILE A 28 6.28 23.67 -35.87
N HIS A 29 7.17 22.88 -36.47
CA HIS A 29 8.49 22.58 -35.96
C HIS A 29 9.54 23.50 -36.58
N GLY A 30 10.56 23.85 -35.82
CA GLY A 30 11.61 24.72 -36.31
C GLY A 30 12.63 25.12 -35.25
N GLU A 31 13.61 25.91 -35.66
CA GLU A 31 14.73 26.34 -34.83
C GLU A 31 14.70 27.86 -34.62
N ALA A 32 15.01 28.31 -33.40
CA ALA A 32 15.17 29.73 -33.08
C ALA A 32 16.55 29.97 -32.45
N GLU A 33 17.47 30.53 -33.24
CA GLU A 33 18.82 30.88 -32.79
C GLU A 33 18.95 32.35 -32.34
N THR A 34 17.99 33.20 -32.72
CA THR A 34 17.99 34.65 -32.40
C THR A 34 16.61 35.15 -31.99
N ILE A 35 16.58 36.36 -31.44
CA ILE A 35 15.37 37.14 -31.18
C ILE A 35 15.11 38.03 -32.40
N SER A 36 13.83 38.29 -32.72
CA SER A 36 13.45 39.19 -33.78
C SER A 36 13.96 40.63 -33.52
N PRO A 37 14.48 41.34 -34.53
CA PRO A 37 14.90 42.73 -34.39
C PRO A 37 13.71 43.71 -34.29
N GLU A 38 12.51 43.28 -34.66
CA GLU A 38 11.29 44.12 -34.65
C GLU A 38 10.52 44.00 -33.34
N PHE A 39 10.53 42.82 -32.73
CA PHE A 39 9.81 42.50 -31.50
C PHE A 39 10.67 41.60 -30.63
N ASN A 40 10.61 41.73 -29.31
CA ASN A 40 11.42 40.94 -28.38
C ASN A 40 10.88 39.49 -28.21
N LEU A 41 10.67 38.79 -29.33
CA LEU A 41 10.14 37.43 -29.44
C LEU A 41 11.12 36.55 -30.24
N PRO A 42 11.15 35.23 -30.00
CA PRO A 42 12.01 34.32 -30.77
C PRO A 42 11.74 34.39 -32.28
N TRP A 43 12.79 34.56 -33.08
CA TRP A 43 12.70 34.44 -34.53
C TRP A 43 12.95 32.98 -34.92
N MET A 44 11.88 32.30 -35.30
CA MET A 44 11.89 30.88 -35.64
C MET A 44 11.95 30.65 -37.15
N PHE A 45 12.86 29.77 -37.58
CA PHE A 45 12.91 29.21 -38.92
C PHE A 45 12.14 27.88 -38.90
N VAL A 46 11.02 27.84 -39.60
CA VAL A 46 10.17 26.64 -39.70
C VAL A 46 10.88 25.58 -40.55
N SER A 47 11.06 24.40 -39.98
CA SER A 47 11.66 23.24 -40.66
C SER A 47 10.60 22.28 -41.19
N GLU A 48 9.50 22.09 -40.46
CA GLU A 48 8.44 21.13 -40.79
C GLU A 48 7.09 21.61 -40.27
N LYS A 49 6.02 21.27 -41.00
CA LYS A 49 4.65 21.34 -40.51
C LYS A 49 4.02 19.96 -40.55
N LYS A 50 3.48 19.51 -39.42
CA LYS A 50 2.79 18.23 -39.29
C LYS A 50 1.33 18.45 -38.93
N TYR A 51 0.46 17.70 -39.60
CA TYR A 51 -0.99 17.80 -39.47
C TYR A 51 -1.57 16.48 -38.97
N THR A 52 -2.40 16.56 -37.93
CA THR A 52 -3.08 15.39 -37.37
C THR A 52 -4.55 15.70 -37.11
N PRO A 53 -5.49 14.83 -37.53
CA PRO A 53 -6.89 14.95 -37.13
C PRO A 53 -7.05 14.80 -35.61
N GLY A 54 -7.68 15.76 -34.95
CA GLY A 54 -7.95 15.77 -33.52
C GLY A 54 -9.43 15.58 -33.19
N ALA A 55 -9.74 15.47 -31.89
CA ALA A 55 -11.10 15.22 -31.38
C ALA A 55 -11.75 13.98 -32.03
N ALA A 56 -12.95 14.08 -32.61
CA ALA A 56 -13.58 12.97 -33.32
C ALA A 56 -12.72 12.42 -34.48
N GLY A 57 -11.82 13.25 -35.02
CA GLY A 57 -10.83 12.84 -36.01
C GLY A 57 -9.83 11.82 -35.47
N ASN A 58 -9.38 11.96 -34.22
CA ASN A 58 -8.47 11.01 -33.59
C ASN A 58 -9.13 9.63 -33.41
N ILE A 59 -10.37 9.61 -32.91
CA ILE A 59 -11.16 8.38 -32.80
C ILE A 59 -11.36 7.74 -34.18
N SER A 60 -11.67 8.56 -35.20
CA SER A 60 -11.85 8.06 -36.57
C SER A 60 -10.59 7.38 -37.11
N CYS A 61 -9.43 7.99 -36.89
CA CYS A 61 -8.14 7.42 -37.25
C CYS A 61 -7.81 6.16 -36.42
N GLY A 62 -8.16 6.13 -35.14
CA GLY A 62 -7.99 4.96 -34.27
C GLY A 62 -8.80 3.74 -34.73
N ILE A 63 -10.07 3.94 -35.12
CA ILE A 63 -10.90 2.88 -35.72
C ILE A 63 -10.26 2.34 -36.99
N ALA A 64 -9.79 3.22 -37.89
CA ALA A 64 -9.16 2.81 -39.14
C ALA A 64 -7.80 2.13 -38.92
N ALA A 65 -7.01 2.56 -37.93
CA ALA A 65 -5.74 1.93 -37.58
C ALA A 65 -5.92 0.51 -37.00
N LEU A 66 -7.08 0.23 -36.39
CA LEU A 66 -7.50 -1.10 -35.98
C LEU A 66 -8.12 -1.92 -37.13
N ASP A 67 -7.89 -1.51 -38.39
CA ASP A 67 -8.35 -2.08 -39.66
C ASP A 67 -9.86 -2.02 -39.93
N ALA A 68 -10.65 -1.42 -39.05
CA ALA A 68 -12.10 -1.31 -39.25
C ALA A 68 -12.46 -0.18 -40.24
N GLN A 69 -13.62 -0.29 -40.88
CA GLN A 69 -14.12 0.75 -41.78
C GLN A 69 -14.74 1.89 -40.96
N CYS A 70 -14.16 3.09 -41.06
CA CYS A 70 -14.64 4.26 -40.33
C CYS A 70 -15.35 5.27 -41.25
N PHE A 71 -16.57 5.67 -40.89
CA PHE A 71 -17.28 6.81 -41.48
C PHE A 71 -17.24 8.00 -40.52
N SER A 72 -16.61 9.09 -40.91
CA SER A 72 -16.60 10.33 -40.14
C SER A 72 -17.77 11.21 -40.55
N VAL A 73 -18.56 11.62 -39.55
CA VAL A 73 -19.73 12.49 -39.71
C VAL A 73 -19.56 13.72 -38.83
N GLY A 74 -19.47 14.89 -39.47
CA GLY A 74 -19.23 16.14 -38.75
C GLY A 74 -19.34 17.34 -39.67
N VAL A 75 -19.01 18.52 -39.13
CA VAL A 75 -19.07 19.77 -39.89
C VAL A 75 -17.71 20.46 -39.85
N ILE A 76 -17.18 20.79 -41.01
CA ILE A 76 -15.93 21.53 -41.20
C ILE A 76 -16.19 22.84 -41.95
N GLY A 77 -15.26 23.78 -41.85
CA GLY A 77 -15.34 25.06 -42.56
C GLY A 77 -15.04 24.92 -44.04
N GLU A 78 -15.49 25.90 -44.82
CA GLU A 78 -15.07 26.09 -46.22
C GLU A 78 -13.71 26.83 -46.25
N ASP A 79 -12.69 26.20 -45.69
CA ASP A 79 -11.35 26.78 -45.54
C ASP A 79 -10.23 25.77 -45.83
N THR A 80 -8.99 26.27 -45.95
CA THR A 80 -7.81 25.45 -46.23
C THR A 80 -7.60 24.37 -45.18
N ASN A 81 -7.85 24.67 -43.91
CA ASN A 81 -7.69 23.72 -42.82
C ASN A 81 -8.71 22.57 -42.91
N GLY A 82 -9.93 22.84 -43.38
CA GLY A 82 -10.95 21.83 -43.67
C GLY A 82 -10.52 20.89 -44.79
N ILE A 83 -9.89 21.41 -45.84
CA ILE A 83 -9.32 20.60 -46.93
C ILE A 83 -8.20 19.71 -46.38
N VAL A 84 -7.24 20.28 -45.64
CA VAL A 84 -6.12 19.53 -45.05
C VAL A 84 -6.61 18.43 -44.11
N LEU A 85 -7.55 18.74 -43.22
CA LEU A 85 -8.16 17.78 -42.31
C LEU A 85 -8.81 16.61 -43.06
N LYS A 86 -9.57 16.91 -44.12
CA LYS A 86 -10.23 15.89 -44.96
C LYS A 86 -9.20 15.01 -45.68
N GLU A 87 -8.11 15.58 -46.17
CA GLU A 87 -7.01 14.82 -46.78
C GLU A 87 -6.28 13.94 -45.77
N GLU A 88 -5.97 14.45 -44.58
CA GLU A 88 -5.29 13.70 -43.52
C GLU A 88 -6.13 12.52 -43.02
N LEU A 89 -7.45 12.66 -42.95
CA LEU A 89 -8.38 11.56 -42.65
C LEU A 89 -8.36 10.51 -43.77
N LYS A 90 -8.46 10.93 -45.04
CA LYS A 90 -8.40 10.01 -46.19
C LYS A 90 -7.08 9.24 -46.27
N LYS A 91 -5.94 9.90 -46.02
CA LYS A 91 -4.61 9.27 -45.98
C LYS A 91 -4.54 8.14 -44.95
N ARG A 92 -5.35 8.21 -43.89
CA ARG A 92 -5.44 7.21 -42.82
C ARG A 92 -6.58 6.20 -43.04
N GLY A 93 -7.16 6.14 -44.23
CA GLY A 93 -8.20 5.16 -44.58
C GLY A 93 -9.61 5.48 -44.07
N VAL A 94 -9.85 6.71 -43.61
CA VAL A 94 -11.16 7.12 -43.08
C VAL A 94 -12.07 7.62 -44.20
N ASN A 95 -13.33 7.19 -44.20
CA ASN A 95 -14.35 7.69 -45.12
C ASN A 95 -14.87 9.06 -44.63
N THR A 96 -14.66 10.09 -45.45
CA THR A 96 -15.01 11.49 -45.15
C THR A 96 -16.29 11.99 -45.84
N GLU A 97 -17.15 11.11 -46.35
CA GLU A 97 -18.38 11.51 -47.05
C GLU A 97 -19.34 12.27 -46.12
N GLY A 98 -19.35 11.93 -44.84
CA GLY A 98 -20.17 12.57 -43.81
C GLY A 98 -19.61 13.88 -43.25
N LEU A 99 -18.44 14.34 -43.71
CA LEU A 99 -17.91 15.65 -43.35
C LEU A 99 -18.56 16.73 -44.22
N LEU A 100 -19.61 17.35 -43.67
CA LEU A 100 -20.32 18.45 -44.30
C LEU A 100 -19.49 19.73 -44.24
N ILE A 101 -19.48 20.46 -45.35
CA ILE A 101 -18.79 21.74 -45.45
C ILE A 101 -19.81 22.86 -45.21
N SER A 102 -19.50 23.79 -44.31
CA SER A 102 -20.30 24.99 -44.06
C SER A 102 -19.47 26.24 -44.21
N SER A 103 -19.91 27.17 -45.07
CA SER A 103 -19.29 28.48 -45.28
C SER A 103 -19.47 29.43 -44.08
N LYS A 104 -20.34 29.06 -43.13
CA LYS A 104 -20.59 29.82 -41.89
C LYS A 104 -19.69 29.38 -40.73
N ARG A 105 -18.87 28.34 -40.92
CA ARG A 105 -17.99 27.81 -39.90
C ARG A 105 -16.54 27.88 -40.35
N LYS A 106 -15.66 27.91 -39.36
CA LYS A 106 -14.23 27.69 -39.50
C LYS A 106 -13.91 26.26 -39.09
N THR A 107 -12.96 25.63 -39.74
CA THR A 107 -12.42 24.35 -39.28
C THR A 107 -11.61 24.59 -38.01
N ALA A 108 -12.05 24.01 -36.90
CA ALA A 108 -11.36 24.15 -35.62
C ALA A 108 -9.90 23.69 -35.78
N THR A 109 -8.94 24.54 -35.42
CA THR A 109 -7.51 24.25 -35.64
C THR A 109 -6.71 24.67 -34.43
N TYR A 110 -5.94 23.73 -33.86
CA TYR A 110 -5.11 23.95 -32.69
C TYR A 110 -3.65 23.89 -33.11
N THR A 111 -3.03 25.06 -33.25
CA THR A 111 -1.66 25.16 -33.75
C THR A 111 -0.68 25.24 -32.61
N ARG A 112 0.29 24.32 -32.55
CA ARG A 112 1.38 24.28 -31.57
C ARG A 112 2.69 24.61 -32.26
N ILE A 113 3.36 25.64 -31.76
CA ILE A 113 4.69 26.04 -32.22
C ILE A 113 5.71 25.32 -31.35
N VAL A 114 6.46 24.41 -31.96
CA VAL A 114 7.45 23.55 -31.30
C VAL A 114 8.83 23.98 -31.76
N CYS A 115 9.63 24.50 -30.84
CA CYS A 115 10.91 25.12 -31.19
C CYS A 115 12.05 24.59 -30.31
N GLY A 116 13.21 24.38 -30.92
CA GLY A 116 14.46 24.03 -30.27
C GLY A 116 15.63 24.75 -30.94
N GLY A 117 16.86 24.27 -30.71
CA GLY A 117 18.02 24.69 -31.47
C GLY A 117 19.09 23.60 -31.43
N LYS A 118 20.16 23.73 -32.22
CA LYS A 118 21.22 22.70 -32.32
C LYS A 118 21.81 22.19 -30.99
N LYS A 119 21.71 23.00 -29.92
CA LYS A 119 22.13 22.66 -28.54
C LYS A 119 21.03 22.83 -27.50
N ARG A 120 19.76 22.99 -27.90
CA ARG A 120 18.64 23.22 -26.98
C ARG A 120 17.53 22.20 -27.21
N PRO A 121 16.96 21.62 -26.14
CA PRO A 121 15.87 20.68 -26.28
C PRO A 121 14.66 21.34 -26.95
N THR A 122 13.97 20.56 -27.78
CA THR A 122 12.73 20.97 -28.42
C THR A 122 11.62 21.10 -27.37
N GLN A 123 10.85 22.19 -27.42
CA GLN A 123 9.75 22.44 -26.48
C GLN A 123 8.61 23.19 -27.16
N HIS A 124 7.41 23.12 -26.58
CA HIS A 124 6.27 23.92 -27.02
C HIS A 124 6.44 25.38 -26.57
N VAL A 125 6.47 26.32 -27.52
CA VAL A 125 6.72 27.75 -27.26
C VAL A 125 5.44 28.57 -27.24
N ALA A 126 4.50 28.26 -28.14
CA ALA A 126 3.23 28.96 -28.22
C ALA A 126 2.13 28.06 -28.79
N ARG A 127 0.88 28.41 -28.49
CA ARG A 127 -0.30 27.80 -29.09
C ARG A 127 -1.29 28.90 -29.49
N TYR A 128 -1.90 28.77 -30.67
CA TYR A 128 -3.04 29.57 -31.07
C TYR A 128 -4.13 28.69 -31.67
N ASP A 129 -5.38 29.09 -31.41
CA ASP A 129 -6.55 28.27 -31.68
C ASP A 129 -7.50 29.02 -32.62
N ILE A 130 -7.92 28.35 -33.68
CA ILE A 130 -9.02 28.78 -34.54
C ILE A 130 -10.25 28.02 -34.07
N GLU A 131 -11.25 28.75 -33.60
CA GLU A 131 -12.48 28.16 -33.07
C GLU A 131 -13.71 28.84 -33.67
N ASN A 132 -14.83 28.16 -33.59
CA ASN A 132 -16.14 28.75 -33.89
C ASN A 132 -16.66 29.51 -32.66
N ASP A 133 -17.51 30.49 -32.92
CA ASP A 133 -18.21 31.32 -31.95
C ASP A 133 -19.72 31.05 -31.91
N GLU A 134 -20.27 30.46 -32.99
CA GLU A 134 -21.67 30.07 -33.11
C GLU A 134 -21.84 28.57 -33.34
N GLY A 135 -23.01 28.04 -32.96
CA GLY A 135 -23.40 26.65 -33.21
C GLY A 135 -23.63 26.34 -34.70
N VAL A 136 -23.89 25.06 -35.00
CA VAL A 136 -24.20 24.64 -36.38
C VAL A 136 -25.58 25.18 -36.81
N ASP A 137 -25.65 25.76 -38.01
CA ASP A 137 -26.89 26.32 -38.55
C ASP A 137 -27.92 25.23 -38.92
N GLU A 138 -29.21 25.57 -38.86
CA GLU A 138 -30.31 24.62 -39.06
C GLU A 138 -30.28 23.91 -40.43
N LYS A 139 -29.86 24.61 -41.50
CA LYS A 139 -29.77 23.99 -42.83
C LYS A 139 -28.70 22.90 -42.85
N THR A 140 -27.57 23.13 -42.18
CA THR A 140 -26.51 22.12 -42.05
C THR A 140 -26.93 20.97 -41.13
N LYS A 141 -27.65 21.26 -40.04
CA LYS A 141 -28.23 20.22 -39.16
C LYS A 141 -29.19 19.30 -39.91
N GLU A 142 -30.10 19.82 -40.72
CA GLU A 142 -31.03 18.97 -41.48
C GLU A 142 -30.31 18.07 -42.50
N LYS A 143 -29.31 18.60 -43.22
CA LYS A 143 -28.46 17.77 -44.09
C LYS A 143 -27.72 16.67 -43.33
N LEU A 144 -27.26 16.97 -42.12
CA LEU A 144 -26.60 16.00 -41.24
C LEU A 144 -27.57 14.88 -40.86
N LYS A 145 -28.79 15.22 -40.44
CA LYS A 145 -29.84 14.25 -40.09
C LYS A 145 -30.21 13.35 -41.27
N GLU A 146 -30.38 13.92 -42.46
CA GLU A 146 -30.60 13.15 -43.69
C GLU A 146 -29.46 12.15 -43.96
N PHE A 147 -28.21 12.60 -43.82
CA PHE A 147 -27.05 11.73 -43.97
C PHE A 147 -27.02 10.61 -42.93
N LEU A 148 -27.31 10.94 -41.66
CA LEU A 148 -27.33 10.00 -40.54
C LEU A 148 -28.38 8.90 -40.73
N ARG A 149 -29.61 9.27 -41.13
CA ARG A 149 -30.69 8.32 -41.43
C ARG A 149 -30.32 7.34 -42.54
N ARG A 150 -29.48 7.77 -43.50
CA ARG A 150 -28.99 6.93 -44.59
C ARG A 150 -27.86 6.00 -44.15
N ILE A 151 -26.92 6.46 -43.33
CA ILE A 151 -25.69 5.71 -43.01
C ILE A 151 -25.84 4.76 -41.81
N ILE A 152 -26.61 5.15 -40.78
CA ILE A 152 -26.78 4.36 -39.54
C ILE A 152 -27.27 2.92 -39.80
N PRO A 153 -28.21 2.66 -40.73
CA PRO A 153 -28.62 1.29 -41.05
C PRO A 153 -27.47 0.39 -41.56
N GLN A 154 -26.45 0.98 -42.18
CA GLN A 154 -25.37 0.30 -42.92
C GLN A 154 -24.12 0.01 -42.09
N VAL A 155 -24.06 0.51 -40.85
CA VAL A 155 -22.91 0.36 -39.94
C VAL A 155 -23.23 -0.60 -38.80
N ASP A 156 -22.22 -1.09 -38.10
CA ASP A 156 -22.36 -2.02 -36.98
C ASP A 156 -22.54 -1.29 -35.63
N ALA A 157 -21.89 -0.13 -35.45
CA ALA A 157 -21.99 0.66 -34.23
C ALA A 157 -21.71 2.15 -34.47
N ILE A 158 -22.05 2.97 -33.47
CA ILE A 158 -22.00 4.42 -33.49
C ILE A 158 -21.14 4.91 -32.32
N ILE A 159 -20.22 5.83 -32.59
CA ILE A 159 -19.53 6.62 -31.57
C ILE A 159 -19.96 8.08 -31.72
N VAL A 160 -20.34 8.72 -30.63
CA VAL A 160 -20.60 10.15 -30.54
C VAL A 160 -19.53 10.78 -29.67
N ALA A 161 -18.75 11.67 -30.27
CA ALA A 161 -17.59 12.29 -29.66
C ALA A 161 -17.79 13.81 -29.53
N ASP A 162 -17.99 14.27 -28.30
CA ASP A 162 -18.29 15.65 -27.96
C ASP A 162 -17.05 16.33 -27.34
N TYR A 163 -16.52 17.30 -28.08
CA TYR A 163 -15.26 17.97 -27.74
C TYR A 163 -15.44 19.49 -27.64
N ASP A 164 -16.68 19.97 -27.53
CA ASP A 164 -17.00 21.37 -27.34
C ASP A 164 -16.81 21.80 -25.88
N ASP A 165 -15.61 22.29 -25.55
CA ASP A 165 -15.29 22.74 -24.19
C ASP A 165 -16.11 23.97 -23.72
N LYS A 166 -16.69 24.74 -24.66
CA LYS A 166 -17.47 25.95 -24.39
C LYS A 166 -18.97 25.68 -24.24
N GLY A 167 -19.46 24.61 -24.86
CA GLY A 167 -20.85 24.19 -24.84
C GLY A 167 -21.75 24.99 -25.79
N GLY A 168 -22.52 24.29 -26.61
CA GLY A 168 -23.51 24.88 -27.53
C GLY A 168 -22.95 25.41 -28.86
N ILE A 169 -21.64 25.27 -29.09
CA ILE A 169 -20.93 25.72 -30.31
C ILE A 169 -20.57 24.52 -31.20
N GLY A 170 -20.41 23.34 -30.59
CA GLY A 170 -20.13 22.08 -31.25
C GLY A 170 -21.29 21.52 -32.06
N LEU A 171 -21.02 20.36 -32.65
CA LEU A 171 -21.99 19.56 -33.38
C LEU A 171 -22.98 18.87 -32.44
N ILE A 172 -22.48 18.41 -31.29
CA ILE A 172 -23.24 17.56 -30.38
C ILE A 172 -24.16 18.43 -29.54
N THR A 173 -25.46 18.29 -29.81
CA THR A 173 -26.52 18.96 -29.08
C THR A 173 -27.50 17.91 -28.54
N LYS A 174 -28.29 18.30 -27.54
CA LYS A 174 -29.35 17.46 -26.98
C LYS A 174 -30.32 16.93 -28.06
N ASP A 175 -30.76 17.79 -28.96
CA ASP A 175 -31.70 17.40 -30.04
C ASP A 175 -31.06 16.36 -30.98
N LEU A 176 -29.77 16.50 -31.28
CA LEU A 176 -29.05 15.54 -32.11
C LEU A 176 -28.86 14.21 -31.38
N THR A 177 -28.48 14.22 -30.09
CA THR A 177 -28.28 12.98 -29.34
C THR A 177 -29.58 12.20 -29.13
N GLU A 178 -30.70 12.89 -28.91
CA GLU A 178 -32.03 12.28 -28.86
C GLU A 178 -32.40 11.59 -30.20
N GLU A 179 -32.15 12.25 -31.33
CA GLU A 179 -32.36 11.64 -32.64
C GLU A 179 -31.44 10.43 -32.88
N LEU A 180 -30.18 10.50 -32.47
CA LEU A 180 -29.23 9.39 -32.59
C LEU A 180 -29.65 8.18 -31.76
N VAL A 181 -30.17 8.38 -30.55
CA VAL A 181 -30.72 7.29 -29.72
C VAL A 181 -31.91 6.62 -30.42
N LEU A 182 -32.82 7.42 -31.01
CA LEU A 182 -33.95 6.87 -31.77
C LEU A 182 -33.48 6.04 -32.97
N LEU A 183 -32.54 6.56 -33.77
CA LEU A 183 -32.00 5.87 -34.93
C LEU A 183 -31.22 4.61 -34.55
N ALA A 184 -30.43 4.67 -33.47
CA ALA A 184 -29.69 3.52 -32.95
C ALA A 184 -30.65 2.41 -32.50
N ASN A 185 -31.69 2.75 -31.74
CA ASN A 185 -32.68 1.78 -31.27
C ASN A 185 -33.49 1.16 -32.42
N GLN A 186 -33.94 1.97 -33.39
CA GLN A 186 -34.68 1.48 -34.56
C GLN A 186 -33.86 0.49 -35.41
N ASN A 187 -32.54 0.67 -35.45
CA ASN A 187 -31.65 -0.17 -36.24
C ASN A 187 -30.85 -1.18 -35.38
N ASN A 188 -31.19 -1.31 -34.09
CA ASN A 188 -30.53 -2.18 -33.11
C ASN A 188 -28.99 -2.02 -33.09
N LYS A 189 -28.51 -0.76 -33.05
CA LYS A 189 -27.08 -0.41 -33.04
C LYS A 189 -26.60 -0.06 -31.64
N ILE A 190 -25.35 -0.41 -31.35
CA ILE A 190 -24.66 0.04 -30.14
C ILE A 190 -24.24 1.50 -30.34
N ILE A 191 -24.58 2.36 -29.40
CA ILE A 191 -24.18 3.78 -29.39
C ILE A 191 -23.34 4.11 -28.17
N LEU A 192 -22.12 4.59 -28.41
CA LEU A 192 -21.13 4.97 -27.40
C LEU A 192 -21.01 6.49 -27.33
N GLY A 193 -21.08 7.05 -26.12
CA GLY A 193 -20.81 8.46 -25.85
C GLY A 193 -19.43 8.67 -25.24
N ASN A 194 -18.66 9.61 -25.80
CA ASN A 194 -17.42 10.14 -25.23
C ASN A 194 -17.49 11.67 -25.27
N SER A 195 -17.36 12.33 -24.12
CA SER A 195 -17.49 13.78 -23.96
C SER A 195 -16.45 14.27 -22.96
N ARG A 196 -15.87 15.45 -23.24
CA ARG A 196 -15.02 16.14 -22.27
C ARG A 196 -15.80 16.84 -21.16
N ARG A 197 -17.03 17.28 -21.42
CA ARG A 197 -17.77 18.16 -20.50
C ARG A 197 -19.27 17.91 -20.47
N GLN A 198 -19.93 17.80 -21.62
CA GLN A 198 -21.39 17.73 -21.73
C GLN A 198 -21.91 16.29 -21.72
N MET A 199 -21.38 15.47 -20.81
CA MET A 199 -21.78 14.07 -20.60
C MET A 199 -23.30 13.89 -20.39
N ALA A 200 -23.99 14.93 -19.90
CA ALA A 200 -25.45 14.99 -19.77
C ALA A 200 -26.22 14.78 -21.09
N TYR A 201 -25.61 15.03 -22.25
CA TYR A 201 -26.24 14.84 -23.55
C TYR A 201 -26.39 13.36 -23.94
N PHE A 202 -25.69 12.44 -23.28
CA PHE A 202 -25.68 11.01 -23.62
C PHE A 202 -26.69 10.17 -22.85
N LYS A 203 -27.81 10.78 -22.46
CA LYS A 203 -28.91 10.06 -21.84
C LYS A 203 -29.43 8.97 -22.80
N ASP A 204 -29.74 7.79 -22.26
CA ASP A 204 -30.28 6.63 -22.97
C ASP A 204 -29.33 5.99 -24.00
N PHE A 205 -28.03 6.31 -23.96
CA PHE A 205 -27.01 5.67 -24.79
C PHE A 205 -26.75 4.23 -24.32
N SER A 206 -26.13 3.41 -25.19
CA SER A 206 -25.77 2.03 -24.83
C SER A 206 -24.67 1.99 -23.76
N LEU A 207 -23.68 2.88 -23.91
CA LEU A 207 -22.59 3.06 -22.95
C LEU A 207 -21.94 4.44 -23.07
N THR A 208 -21.24 4.83 -22.01
CA THR A 208 -20.29 5.94 -22.01
C THR A 208 -18.90 5.46 -21.64
N ILE A 209 -17.88 6.14 -22.15
CA ILE A 209 -16.50 5.99 -21.69
C ILE A 209 -16.00 7.37 -21.28
N GLN A 210 -15.55 7.47 -20.04
CA GLN A 210 -15.13 8.74 -19.42
C GLN A 210 -13.88 8.51 -18.57
N ASN A 211 -13.10 9.55 -18.31
CA ASN A 211 -12.10 9.50 -17.24
C ASN A 211 -12.69 9.91 -15.88
N ASP A 212 -11.91 9.71 -14.83
CA ASP A 212 -12.23 10.13 -13.46
C ASP A 212 -12.56 11.63 -13.38
N THR A 213 -11.78 12.50 -14.02
CA THR A 213 -11.98 13.96 -14.00
C THR A 213 -13.29 14.39 -14.66
N GLU A 214 -13.68 13.73 -15.75
CA GLU A 214 -14.96 13.92 -16.43
C GLU A 214 -16.12 13.43 -15.56
N ALA A 215 -15.97 12.28 -14.91
CA ALA A 215 -16.95 11.76 -13.96
C ALA A 215 -17.14 12.70 -12.75
N GLU A 216 -16.05 13.22 -12.17
CA GLU A 216 -16.09 14.20 -11.09
C GLU A 216 -16.86 15.45 -11.48
N ARG A 217 -16.56 15.98 -12.68
CA ARG A 217 -17.21 17.17 -13.23
C ARG A 217 -18.71 16.95 -13.44
N PHE A 218 -19.09 15.80 -14.01
CA PHE A 218 -20.50 15.47 -14.25
C PHE A 218 -21.29 15.24 -12.95
N LEU A 219 -20.68 14.57 -11.97
CA LEU A 219 -21.33 14.27 -10.70
C LEU A 219 -21.28 15.43 -9.70
N ASN A 220 -20.41 16.41 -9.93
CA ASN A 220 -20.07 17.49 -9.01
C ASN A 220 -19.63 16.96 -7.64
N LYS A 221 -18.73 15.97 -7.66
CA LYS A 221 -18.20 15.26 -6.48
C LYS A 221 -16.75 14.85 -6.71
N GLU A 222 -15.99 14.70 -5.63
CA GLU A 222 -14.66 14.10 -5.69
C GLU A 222 -14.73 12.58 -5.77
N VAL A 223 -13.86 12.01 -6.60
CA VAL A 223 -13.69 10.60 -6.89
C VAL A 223 -12.21 10.28 -6.70
N ARG A 224 -11.83 9.96 -5.45
CA ARG A 224 -10.43 9.76 -5.02
C ARG A 224 -10.16 8.37 -4.46
N THR A 225 -11.16 7.73 -3.87
CA THR A 225 -11.05 6.37 -3.31
C THR A 225 -11.69 5.34 -4.23
N GLU A 226 -11.30 4.08 -4.08
CA GLU A 226 -11.90 2.95 -4.82
C GLU A 226 -13.42 2.90 -4.65
N GLU A 227 -13.92 3.08 -3.41
CA GLU A 227 -15.36 3.13 -3.13
C GLU A 227 -16.06 4.28 -3.86
N GLN A 228 -15.44 5.47 -3.91
CA GLN A 228 -15.99 6.62 -4.63
C GLN A 228 -16.01 6.38 -6.14
N ILE A 229 -15.00 5.72 -6.70
CA ILE A 229 -14.95 5.34 -8.13
C ILE A 229 -16.07 4.36 -8.47
N MET A 230 -16.25 3.33 -7.64
CA MET A 230 -17.33 2.36 -7.79
C MET A 230 -18.71 3.03 -7.69
N GLN A 231 -18.88 3.95 -6.75
CA GLN A 231 -20.12 4.71 -6.59
C GLN A 231 -20.37 5.66 -7.76
N ALA A 232 -19.34 6.33 -8.28
CA ALA A 232 -19.44 7.20 -9.44
C ALA A 232 -19.94 6.43 -10.67
N ALA A 233 -19.42 5.24 -10.94
CA ALA A 233 -19.89 4.40 -12.04
C ALA A 233 -21.39 4.05 -11.93
N ARG A 234 -21.87 3.76 -10.71
CA ARG A 234 -23.29 3.50 -10.44
C ARG A 234 -24.15 4.74 -10.69
N GLU A 235 -23.78 5.88 -10.12
CA GLU A 235 -24.51 7.14 -10.27
C GLU A 235 -24.58 7.60 -11.74
N ILE A 236 -23.51 7.39 -12.50
CA ILE A 236 -23.48 7.70 -13.93
C ILE A 236 -24.50 6.87 -14.70
N ILE A 237 -24.53 5.55 -14.47
CA ILE A 237 -25.51 4.66 -15.09
C ILE A 237 -26.93 5.08 -14.76
N GLU A 238 -27.20 5.44 -13.50
CA GLU A 238 -28.52 5.87 -13.05
C GLU A 238 -28.94 7.21 -13.67
N LYS A 239 -28.10 8.24 -13.56
CA LYS A 239 -28.40 9.60 -14.05
C LYS A 239 -28.60 9.67 -15.56
N LEU A 240 -27.84 8.88 -16.32
CA LEU A 240 -27.91 8.85 -17.78
C LEU A 240 -28.79 7.71 -18.31
N ASN A 241 -29.36 6.87 -17.45
CA ASN A 241 -30.13 5.69 -17.82
C ASN A 241 -29.37 4.76 -18.79
N LEU A 242 -28.10 4.52 -18.53
CA LEU A 242 -27.25 3.67 -19.37
C LEU A 242 -27.45 2.19 -19.04
N LYS A 243 -26.98 1.31 -19.93
CA LYS A 243 -26.82 -0.12 -19.62
C LYS A 243 -25.42 -0.44 -19.11
N LYS A 244 -24.42 0.30 -19.57
CA LYS A 244 -22.99 0.03 -19.36
C LYS A 244 -22.21 1.33 -19.23
N THR A 245 -21.10 1.33 -18.50
CA THR A 245 -20.12 2.44 -18.50
C THR A 245 -18.71 1.91 -18.30
N LEU A 246 -17.71 2.57 -18.91
CA LEU A 246 -16.30 2.39 -18.58
C LEU A 246 -15.74 3.69 -18.01
N LEU A 247 -15.03 3.61 -16.89
CA LEU A 247 -14.25 4.71 -16.32
C LEU A 247 -12.77 4.40 -16.48
N THR A 248 -12.05 5.28 -17.18
CA THR A 248 -10.59 5.22 -17.30
C THR A 248 -9.96 5.95 -16.11
N LEU A 249 -9.03 5.29 -15.42
CA LEU A 249 -8.48 5.73 -14.12
C LEU A 249 -6.96 5.95 -14.19
N GLY A 250 -6.45 6.30 -15.38
CA GLY A 250 -5.02 6.49 -15.63
C GLY A 250 -4.18 5.27 -15.22
N LYS A 251 -3.28 5.46 -14.24
CA LYS A 251 -2.41 4.40 -13.73
C LYS A 251 -3.17 3.24 -13.06
N ASP A 252 -4.38 3.50 -12.55
CA ASP A 252 -5.20 2.51 -11.84
C ASP A 252 -6.07 1.67 -12.79
N GLY A 253 -5.91 1.89 -14.10
CA GLY A 253 -6.48 1.07 -15.16
C GLY A 253 -7.87 1.51 -15.61
N ILE A 254 -8.79 0.56 -15.77
CA ILE A 254 -10.15 0.80 -16.28
C ILE A 254 -11.16 0.09 -15.38
N LEU A 255 -12.18 0.80 -14.89
CA LEU A 255 -13.34 0.21 -14.23
C LEU A 255 -14.45 -0.03 -15.26
N SER A 256 -14.96 -1.25 -15.34
CA SER A 256 -16.12 -1.61 -16.14
C SER A 256 -17.35 -1.90 -15.28
N TYR A 257 -18.51 -1.37 -15.68
CA TYR A 257 -19.78 -1.60 -14.97
C TYR A 257 -20.95 -1.82 -15.95
N ASP A 258 -21.68 -2.92 -15.82
CA ASP A 258 -22.83 -3.29 -16.69
C ASP A 258 -24.16 -3.50 -15.95
N LYS A 259 -24.34 -2.82 -14.80
CA LYS A 259 -25.41 -3.03 -13.80
C LYS A 259 -25.33 -4.31 -12.99
N VAL A 260 -24.63 -5.35 -13.48
CA VAL A 260 -24.50 -6.64 -12.79
C VAL A 260 -23.08 -6.83 -12.28
N ASN A 261 -22.10 -6.67 -13.16
CA ASN A 261 -20.69 -6.87 -12.92
C ASN A 261 -20.00 -5.51 -12.82
N LEU A 262 -19.23 -5.33 -11.75
CA LEU A 262 -18.36 -4.19 -11.52
C LEU A 262 -16.93 -4.73 -11.41
N ILE A 263 -16.10 -4.49 -12.42
CA ILE A 263 -14.78 -5.12 -12.54
C ILE A 263 -13.74 -4.03 -12.78
N GLN A 264 -12.72 -3.98 -11.92
CA GLN A 264 -11.55 -3.14 -12.14
C GLN A 264 -10.47 -3.92 -12.87
N HIS A 265 -10.05 -3.40 -14.02
CA HIS A 265 -8.98 -3.94 -14.86
C HIS A 265 -7.70 -3.15 -14.58
N ALA A 266 -6.71 -3.78 -13.94
CA ALA A 266 -5.42 -3.15 -13.67
C ALA A 266 -4.73 -2.70 -14.96
N SER A 267 -4.06 -1.55 -14.94
CA SER A 267 -3.36 -0.99 -16.11
C SER A 267 -2.35 -1.99 -16.70
N LYS A 268 -2.35 -2.11 -18.03
CA LYS A 268 -1.36 -2.91 -18.78
C LYS A 268 -0.13 -2.07 -19.19
N ALA A 269 -0.08 -0.79 -18.85
CA ALA A 269 1.02 0.10 -19.21
C ALA A 269 2.25 -0.17 -18.33
N THR A 270 3.36 -0.52 -18.96
CA THR A 270 4.68 -0.70 -18.30
C THR A 270 5.62 0.47 -18.55
N GLN A 271 5.36 1.27 -19.59
CA GLN A 271 6.09 2.48 -19.95
C GLN A 271 5.09 3.58 -20.27
N ILE A 272 5.36 4.79 -19.78
CA ILE A 272 4.50 5.96 -19.97
C ILE A 272 5.39 7.10 -20.49
N VAL A 273 5.11 7.55 -21.71
CA VAL A 273 5.76 8.66 -22.41
C VAL A 273 4.81 9.85 -22.47
N ASP A 274 3.57 9.65 -22.95
CA ASP A 274 2.54 10.68 -23.06
C ASP A 274 1.16 10.05 -22.86
N VAL A 275 0.25 10.69 -22.14
CA VAL A 275 -1.10 10.17 -21.88
C VAL A 275 -2.15 10.65 -22.88
N CYS A 276 -1.78 11.55 -23.79
CA CYS A 276 -2.69 12.13 -24.76
C CYS A 276 -3.34 11.08 -25.68
N GLY A 277 -4.67 11.10 -25.76
CA GLY A 277 -5.44 10.23 -26.65
C GLY A 277 -5.71 8.81 -26.14
N ALA A 278 -5.26 8.45 -24.93
CA ALA A 278 -5.48 7.10 -24.39
C ALA A 278 -6.98 6.74 -24.25
N GLY A 279 -7.81 7.68 -23.78
CA GLY A 279 -9.27 7.48 -23.67
C GLY A 279 -9.98 7.29 -25.02
N ASP A 280 -9.50 7.96 -26.08
CA ASP A 280 -9.98 7.75 -27.44
C ASP A 280 -9.63 6.36 -27.95
N THR A 281 -8.40 5.90 -27.69
CA THR A 281 -7.98 4.54 -28.04
C THR A 281 -8.82 3.49 -27.33
N VAL A 282 -9.13 3.68 -26.03
CA VAL A 282 -10.04 2.81 -25.29
C VAL A 282 -11.43 2.80 -25.96
N SER A 283 -11.92 3.96 -26.39
CA SER A 283 -13.20 4.07 -27.11
C SER A 283 -13.21 3.29 -28.41
N CYS A 284 -12.13 3.35 -29.18
CA CYS A 284 -11.99 2.62 -30.43
C CYS A 284 -12.00 1.09 -30.21
N ALA A 285 -11.18 0.61 -29.30
CA ALA A 285 -11.09 -0.82 -28.99
C ALA A 285 -12.41 -1.35 -28.40
N ALA A 286 -13.01 -0.61 -27.46
CA ALA A 286 -14.21 -1.06 -26.77
C ALA A 286 -15.41 -1.20 -27.71
N ILE A 287 -15.68 -0.21 -28.57
CA ILE A 287 -16.83 -0.26 -29.48
C ILE A 287 -16.69 -1.37 -30.53
N LEU A 288 -15.47 -1.61 -31.02
CA LEU A 288 -15.18 -2.69 -31.97
C LEU A 288 -15.36 -4.05 -31.32
N THR A 289 -14.86 -4.25 -30.09
CA THR A 289 -15.08 -5.49 -29.33
C THR A 289 -16.57 -5.76 -29.10
N LEU A 290 -17.33 -4.74 -28.71
CA LEU A 290 -18.77 -4.86 -28.52
C LEU A 290 -19.51 -5.14 -29.85
N ALA A 291 -19.10 -4.52 -30.95
CA ALA A 291 -19.64 -4.78 -32.30
C ALA A 291 -19.33 -6.19 -32.80
N CYS A 292 -18.27 -6.83 -32.29
CA CYS A 292 -17.97 -8.25 -32.50
C CYS A 292 -18.71 -9.19 -31.52
N GLY A 293 -19.59 -8.66 -30.66
CA GLY A 293 -20.36 -9.45 -29.69
C GLY A 293 -19.62 -9.74 -28.38
N GLY A 294 -18.52 -9.05 -28.10
CA GLY A 294 -17.80 -9.17 -26.83
C GLY A 294 -18.57 -8.58 -25.65
N THR A 295 -18.18 -9.00 -24.44
CA THR A 295 -18.67 -8.45 -23.18
C THR A 295 -18.03 -7.09 -22.87
N LEU A 296 -18.60 -6.35 -21.90
CA LEU A 296 -18.01 -5.07 -21.45
C LEU A 296 -16.62 -5.28 -20.82
N ALA A 297 -16.44 -6.36 -20.07
CA ALA A 297 -15.16 -6.70 -19.47
C ALA A 297 -14.09 -7.03 -20.53
N GLU A 298 -14.45 -7.76 -21.58
CA GLU A 298 -13.53 -8.04 -22.71
C GLU A 298 -13.19 -6.76 -23.50
N ALA A 299 -14.17 -5.86 -23.64
CA ALA A 299 -13.96 -4.55 -24.26
C ALA A 299 -13.02 -3.66 -23.42
N ALA A 300 -13.17 -3.66 -22.10
CA ALA A 300 -12.25 -2.97 -21.18
C ALA A 300 -10.84 -3.58 -21.22
N GLU A 301 -10.73 -4.91 -21.24
CA GLU A 301 -9.44 -5.61 -21.32
C GLU A 301 -8.70 -5.25 -22.61
N LEU A 302 -9.37 -5.31 -23.77
CA LEU A 302 -8.77 -4.95 -25.06
C LEU A 302 -8.43 -3.45 -25.13
N GLY A 303 -9.31 -2.60 -24.60
CA GLY A 303 -9.07 -1.16 -24.48
C GLY A 303 -7.85 -0.85 -23.64
N ASN A 304 -7.62 -1.59 -22.56
CA ASN A 304 -6.45 -1.43 -21.71
C ASN A 304 -5.14 -1.82 -22.42
N TYR A 305 -5.13 -2.91 -23.20
CA TYR A 305 -3.98 -3.26 -24.06
C TYR A 305 -3.72 -2.22 -25.15
N ALA A 306 -4.76 -1.66 -25.76
CA ALA A 306 -4.58 -0.62 -26.77
C ALA A 306 -4.10 0.70 -26.13
N ALA A 307 -4.62 1.05 -24.95
CA ALA A 307 -4.19 2.22 -24.19
C ALA A 307 -2.72 2.12 -23.76
N SER A 308 -2.26 0.94 -23.32
CA SER A 308 -0.86 0.75 -22.90
C SER A 308 0.15 1.00 -24.03
N ILE A 309 -0.22 0.68 -25.28
CA ILE A 309 0.59 0.99 -26.46
C ILE A 309 0.55 2.48 -26.79
N THR A 310 -0.63 3.11 -26.64
CA THR A 310 -0.79 4.56 -26.90
C THR A 310 0.08 5.36 -25.94
N VAL A 311 0.02 5.06 -24.64
CA VAL A 311 0.73 5.85 -23.63
C VAL A 311 2.24 5.69 -23.67
N ALA A 312 2.75 4.67 -24.36
CA ALA A 312 4.17 4.44 -24.58
C ALA A 312 4.74 5.24 -25.76
N LYS A 313 3.93 6.03 -26.46
CA LYS A 313 4.32 6.85 -27.62
C LYS A 313 4.13 8.33 -27.34
N GLU A 314 4.87 9.19 -28.03
CA GLU A 314 4.76 10.64 -27.89
C GLU A 314 3.64 11.21 -28.78
N GLY A 315 2.77 12.04 -28.21
CA GLY A 315 1.66 12.69 -28.89
C GLY A 315 0.47 11.77 -29.19
N THR A 316 -0.52 12.33 -29.89
CA THR A 316 -1.74 11.61 -30.27
C THR A 316 -1.45 10.61 -31.41
N VAL A 317 -1.12 9.37 -31.06
CA VAL A 317 -0.80 8.30 -32.02
C VAL A 317 -1.87 7.21 -32.02
N SER A 318 -2.35 6.84 -33.22
CA SER A 318 -3.26 5.71 -33.39
C SER A 318 -2.53 4.38 -33.24
N VAL A 319 -3.17 3.42 -32.57
CA VAL A 319 -2.63 2.07 -32.35
C VAL A 319 -3.09 1.14 -33.46
N LYS A 320 -2.15 0.40 -34.06
CA LYS A 320 -2.47 -0.58 -35.10
C LYS A 320 -2.94 -1.90 -34.52
N ARG A 321 -3.79 -2.62 -35.26
CA ARG A 321 -4.27 -3.95 -34.86
C ARG A 321 -3.12 -4.93 -34.61
N GLU A 322 -2.08 -4.91 -35.44
CA GLU A 322 -0.89 -5.76 -35.28
C GLU A 322 -0.19 -5.51 -33.95
N GLU A 323 -0.06 -4.26 -33.52
CA GLU A 323 0.63 -3.91 -32.27
C GLU A 323 -0.12 -4.49 -31.05
N VAL A 324 -1.46 -4.44 -31.07
CA VAL A 324 -2.28 -5.07 -30.01
C VAL A 324 -2.16 -6.59 -30.07
N LEU A 325 -2.13 -7.18 -31.28
CA LEU A 325 -1.96 -8.63 -31.44
C LEU A 325 -0.59 -9.11 -30.96
N GLU A 326 0.48 -8.41 -31.32
CA GLU A 326 1.84 -8.66 -30.84
C GLU A 326 1.90 -8.60 -29.33
N LEU A 327 1.31 -7.57 -28.71
CA LEU A 327 1.26 -7.46 -27.25
C LEU A 327 0.44 -8.59 -26.60
N LEU A 328 -0.64 -9.06 -27.23
CA LEU A 328 -1.40 -10.24 -26.76
C LEU A 328 -0.70 -11.57 -27.07
N GLU A 329 0.25 -11.61 -28.00
CA GLU A 329 1.13 -12.75 -28.27
C GLU A 329 2.31 -12.80 -27.30
N ASP A 330 2.87 -11.66 -26.96
CA ASP A 330 3.83 -11.55 -25.86
C ASP A 330 3.14 -11.77 -24.50
N GLY A 331 1.88 -11.37 -24.35
CA GLY A 331 1.01 -11.71 -23.22
C GLY A 331 0.64 -13.20 -23.13
N LYS A 332 0.81 -14.00 -24.20
CA LYS A 332 0.81 -15.48 -24.11
C LYS A 332 2.06 -16.01 -23.40
N LYS A 333 3.05 -15.18 -23.09
CA LYS A 333 4.02 -15.44 -22.02
C LYS A 333 3.45 -15.06 -20.65
N GLU A 334 2.16 -15.31 -20.40
CA GLU A 334 1.73 -15.82 -19.10
C GLU A 334 2.43 -17.16 -18.87
N ASN A 335 3.68 -17.04 -18.41
CA ASN A 335 4.44 -17.79 -17.42
C ASN A 335 4.04 -19.22 -17.01
N ASN A 336 3.40 -20.05 -17.83
CA ASN A 336 3.57 -21.50 -17.69
C ASN A 336 4.78 -21.97 -18.49
N LYS A 337 5.91 -21.31 -18.24
CA LYS A 337 7.22 -21.83 -18.65
C LYS A 337 7.51 -23.14 -17.94
N LEU A 338 6.94 -23.35 -16.75
CA LEU A 338 6.97 -24.62 -16.06
C LEU A 338 6.08 -25.65 -16.79
N LEU A 339 6.70 -26.68 -17.35
CA LEU A 339 6.02 -27.76 -18.05
C LEU A 339 6.27 -29.09 -17.35
N GLU A 340 5.24 -29.94 -17.31
CA GLU A 340 5.44 -31.34 -17.00
C GLU A 340 6.33 -32.00 -18.04
N ARG A 341 7.08 -33.00 -17.60
CA ARG A 341 8.14 -33.63 -18.39
C ARG A 341 7.64 -34.27 -19.69
N THR A 342 6.45 -34.87 -19.66
CA THR A 342 5.76 -35.45 -20.83
C THR A 342 5.39 -34.36 -21.85
N THR A 343 4.75 -33.28 -21.39
CA THR A 343 4.37 -32.14 -22.23
C THR A 343 5.60 -31.43 -22.82
N LEU A 344 6.66 -31.27 -22.03
CA LEU A 344 7.90 -30.68 -22.50
C LEU A 344 8.52 -31.50 -23.64
N LYS A 345 8.51 -32.83 -23.52
CA LYS A 345 9.04 -33.73 -24.56
C LYS A 345 8.30 -33.58 -25.89
N GLU A 346 6.97 -33.52 -25.85
CA GLU A 346 6.15 -33.27 -27.04
C GLU A 346 6.45 -31.91 -27.65
N LYS A 347 6.58 -30.88 -26.80
CA LYS A 347 6.90 -29.52 -27.25
C LYS A 347 8.26 -29.41 -27.92
N ILE A 348 9.26 -30.08 -27.37
CA ILE A 348 10.61 -30.11 -27.94
C ILE A 348 10.61 -30.82 -29.29
N LYS A 349 9.85 -31.91 -29.44
CA LYS A 349 9.70 -32.58 -30.73
C LYS A 349 9.16 -31.63 -31.79
N GLU A 350 8.09 -30.90 -31.48
CA GLU A 350 7.51 -29.87 -32.37
C GLU A 350 8.52 -28.77 -32.73
N LEU A 351 9.30 -28.29 -31.75
CA LEU A 351 10.29 -27.24 -31.95
C LEU A 351 11.46 -27.69 -32.82
N LYS A 352 11.90 -28.94 -32.65
CA LYS A 352 12.95 -29.56 -33.48
C LYS A 352 12.48 -29.80 -34.91
N GLU A 353 11.23 -30.23 -35.11
CA GLU A 353 10.61 -30.35 -36.44
C GLU A 353 10.58 -29.00 -37.17
N LYS A 354 10.48 -27.89 -36.41
CA LYS A 354 10.59 -26.50 -36.91
C LYS A 354 12.03 -25.99 -37.03
N GLY A 355 13.03 -26.85 -36.84
CA GLY A 355 14.46 -26.52 -36.97
C GLY A 355 15.01 -25.62 -35.84
N ARG A 356 14.33 -25.52 -34.70
CA ARG A 356 14.80 -24.69 -33.56
C ARG A 356 15.81 -25.46 -32.73
N LYS A 357 16.90 -24.80 -32.36
CA LYS A 357 18.00 -25.38 -31.56
C LYS A 357 17.72 -25.26 -30.06
N ILE A 358 17.80 -26.37 -29.34
CA ILE A 358 17.44 -26.47 -27.93
C ILE A 358 18.70 -26.41 -27.05
N VAL A 359 18.74 -25.45 -26.13
CA VAL A 359 19.76 -25.29 -25.09
C VAL A 359 19.17 -25.74 -23.76
N PHE A 360 19.87 -26.62 -23.05
CA PHE A 360 19.50 -27.05 -21.72
C PHE A 360 20.58 -26.68 -20.70
N LEU A 361 20.14 -26.13 -19.57
CA LEU A 361 20.96 -26.00 -18.38
C LEU A 361 20.18 -26.47 -17.16
N ASN A 362 20.89 -26.91 -16.13
CA ASN A 362 20.26 -27.33 -14.87
C ASN A 362 20.97 -26.73 -13.65
N GLY A 363 20.21 -26.52 -12.58
CA GLY A 363 20.74 -26.00 -11.33
C GLY A 363 19.71 -25.96 -10.19
N TYR A 364 20.23 -25.67 -8.99
CA TYR A 364 19.41 -25.51 -7.79
C TYR A 364 18.76 -24.12 -7.70
N PHE A 365 19.47 -23.06 -8.13
CA PHE A 365 19.00 -21.66 -8.10
C PHE A 365 18.53 -21.18 -6.71
N ASP A 366 19.27 -21.54 -5.66
CA ASP A 366 18.88 -21.35 -4.26
C ASP A 366 19.99 -20.72 -3.40
N PRO A 367 19.93 -19.41 -3.04
CA PRO A 367 19.10 -18.39 -3.67
C PRO A 367 19.59 -18.02 -5.08
N LEU A 368 18.69 -17.48 -5.91
CA LEU A 368 19.00 -16.93 -7.23
C LEU A 368 19.82 -15.63 -7.09
N HIS A 369 20.77 -15.39 -7.98
CA HIS A 369 21.64 -14.20 -7.94
C HIS A 369 22.13 -13.80 -9.34
N ILE A 370 22.78 -12.64 -9.46
CA ILE A 370 23.25 -12.07 -10.74
C ILE A 370 24.08 -13.04 -11.59
N GLY A 371 24.95 -13.83 -10.95
CA GLY A 371 25.72 -14.89 -11.61
C GLY A 371 24.86 -15.94 -12.34
N HIS A 372 23.73 -16.36 -11.77
CA HIS A 372 22.78 -17.24 -12.48
C HIS A 372 22.13 -16.53 -13.67
N MET A 373 21.81 -15.25 -13.53
CA MET A 373 21.17 -14.51 -14.62
C MET A 373 22.09 -14.35 -15.83
N GLN A 374 23.36 -14.04 -15.60
CA GLN A 374 24.35 -13.97 -16.68
C GLN A 374 24.57 -15.34 -17.32
N LEU A 375 24.66 -16.41 -16.52
CA LEU A 375 24.78 -17.77 -17.04
C LEU A 375 23.61 -18.14 -17.98
N ILE A 376 22.38 -17.84 -17.57
CA ILE A 376 21.18 -18.08 -18.38
C ILE A 376 21.19 -17.23 -19.66
N ASN A 377 21.59 -15.96 -19.56
CA ASN A 377 21.68 -15.05 -20.72
C ASN A 377 22.74 -15.52 -21.73
N GLU A 378 23.89 -16.01 -21.26
CA GLU A 378 24.92 -16.59 -22.14
C GLU A 378 24.47 -17.92 -22.76
N ALA A 379 23.73 -18.74 -22.02
CA ALA A 379 23.13 -19.97 -22.55
C ALA A 379 22.14 -19.68 -23.68
N LYS A 380 21.29 -18.66 -23.51
CA LYS A 380 20.33 -18.21 -24.53
C LYS A 380 20.99 -17.82 -25.85
N LYS A 381 22.24 -17.31 -25.83
CA LYS A 381 22.98 -16.98 -27.06
C LYS A 381 23.42 -18.20 -27.87
N GLN A 382 23.41 -19.41 -27.28
CA GLN A 382 23.91 -20.63 -27.94
C GLN A 382 22.88 -21.30 -28.85
N GLY A 383 21.58 -20.99 -28.68
CA GLY A 383 20.50 -21.60 -29.45
C GLY A 383 19.20 -20.81 -29.38
N ASP A 384 18.12 -21.38 -29.88
CA ASP A 384 16.85 -20.69 -30.06
C ASP A 384 15.95 -20.76 -28.83
N ILE A 385 15.96 -21.91 -28.15
CA ILE A 385 15.07 -22.24 -27.03
C ILE A 385 15.91 -22.66 -25.83
N THR A 386 15.75 -22.00 -24.70
CA THR A 386 16.47 -22.26 -23.45
C THR A 386 15.56 -22.91 -22.43
N ILE A 387 15.96 -24.09 -21.98
CA ILE A 387 15.22 -24.93 -21.05
C ILE A 387 16.03 -25.07 -19.75
N ILE A 388 15.37 -24.79 -18.62
CA ILE A 388 15.95 -24.95 -17.29
C ILE A 388 15.45 -26.25 -16.65
N GLY A 389 16.35 -27.19 -16.37
CA GLY A 389 16.10 -28.26 -15.42
C GLY A 389 16.26 -27.73 -13.99
N LEU A 390 15.16 -27.58 -13.27
CA LEU A 390 15.14 -27.10 -11.88
C LEU A 390 15.05 -28.29 -10.91
N ASN A 391 15.99 -28.40 -9.98
CA ASN A 391 15.95 -29.41 -8.93
C ASN A 391 14.78 -29.13 -7.97
N SER A 392 13.97 -30.13 -7.64
CA SER A 392 12.91 -30.05 -6.63
C SER A 392 13.47 -29.82 -5.22
N ASP A 393 12.62 -29.42 -4.27
CA ASP A 393 12.97 -29.24 -2.86
C ASP A 393 13.55 -30.51 -2.26
N LYS A 394 12.99 -31.67 -2.65
CA LYS A 394 13.50 -32.99 -2.26
C LYS A 394 14.92 -33.20 -2.80
N SER A 395 15.13 -32.99 -4.09
CA SER A 395 16.44 -33.17 -4.74
C SER A 395 17.50 -32.22 -4.17
N VAL A 396 17.13 -30.97 -3.87
CA VAL A 396 18.04 -30.01 -3.22
C VAL A 396 18.43 -30.50 -1.83
N ARG A 397 17.46 -30.93 -1.02
CA ARG A 397 17.69 -31.38 0.37
C ARG A 397 18.60 -32.61 0.42
N GLU A 398 18.37 -33.58 -0.46
CA GLU A 398 19.21 -34.78 -0.56
C GLU A 398 20.65 -34.44 -1.00
N ASN A 399 20.86 -33.45 -1.88
CA ASN A 399 22.19 -33.06 -2.36
C ASN A 399 22.95 -32.08 -1.45
N LYS A 400 22.24 -31.19 -0.75
CA LYS A 400 22.83 -30.03 -0.04
C LYS A 400 22.61 -30.05 1.47
N GLY A 401 21.81 -30.99 1.99
CA GLY A 401 21.54 -31.16 3.41
C GLY A 401 20.17 -30.62 3.86
N PRO A 402 19.78 -30.86 5.12
CA PRO A 402 18.44 -30.60 5.64
C PRO A 402 18.07 -29.11 5.70
N ASP A 403 19.06 -28.22 5.79
CA ASP A 403 18.88 -26.77 5.86
C ASP A 403 18.65 -26.12 4.48
N ARG A 404 18.46 -26.92 3.42
CA ARG A 404 18.21 -26.47 2.04
C ARG A 404 16.96 -27.17 1.46
N PRO A 405 16.24 -26.53 0.52
CA PRO A 405 16.50 -25.20 -0.04
C PRO A 405 16.05 -24.04 0.88
N PHE A 406 16.60 -22.84 0.67
CA PHE A 406 16.12 -21.59 1.30
C PHE A 406 14.85 -21.07 0.63
N MET A 407 14.73 -21.22 -0.70
CA MET A 407 13.55 -20.86 -1.47
C MET A 407 12.87 -22.12 -2.00
N LYS A 408 11.56 -22.24 -1.78
CA LYS A 408 10.78 -23.37 -2.29
C LYS A 408 10.83 -23.44 -3.82
N GLU A 409 10.65 -24.64 -4.36
CA GLU A 409 10.70 -24.91 -5.80
C GLU A 409 9.71 -24.07 -6.60
N GLU A 410 8.53 -23.78 -6.06
CA GLU A 410 7.53 -22.95 -6.73
C GLU A 410 8.04 -21.51 -6.89
N THR A 411 8.62 -20.94 -5.83
CA THR A 411 9.23 -19.60 -5.85
C THR A 411 10.41 -19.54 -6.82
N ARG A 412 11.27 -20.57 -6.82
CA ARG A 412 12.41 -20.65 -7.74
C ARG A 412 11.95 -20.74 -9.20
N ALA A 413 10.91 -21.52 -9.47
CA ALA A 413 10.32 -21.65 -10.80
C ALA A 413 9.69 -20.34 -11.27
N GLU A 414 8.97 -19.62 -10.41
CA GLU A 414 8.35 -18.33 -10.73
C GLU A 414 9.39 -17.26 -11.07
N LEU A 415 10.45 -17.16 -10.26
CA LEU A 415 11.57 -16.24 -10.52
C LEU A 415 12.23 -16.53 -11.86
N LEU A 416 12.52 -17.80 -12.17
CA LEU A 416 13.06 -18.20 -13.47
C LEU A 416 12.06 -17.96 -14.60
N ALA A 417 10.77 -18.16 -14.36
CA ALA A 417 9.73 -17.97 -15.37
C ALA A 417 9.64 -16.50 -15.79
N SER A 418 9.85 -15.57 -14.86
CA SER A 418 9.88 -14.13 -15.14
C SER A 418 11.02 -13.69 -16.07
N MET A 419 12.06 -14.52 -16.26
CA MET A 419 13.23 -14.14 -17.05
C MET A 419 12.98 -14.31 -18.55
N SER A 420 13.18 -13.25 -19.34
CA SER A 420 13.01 -13.28 -20.80
C SER A 420 13.91 -14.28 -21.52
N SER A 421 15.08 -14.59 -20.95
CA SER A 421 16.06 -15.56 -21.48
C SER A 421 15.71 -17.03 -21.19
N VAL A 422 14.68 -17.30 -20.40
CA VAL A 422 14.16 -18.66 -20.13
C VAL A 422 12.91 -18.86 -20.98
N ASP A 423 12.84 -19.95 -21.75
CA ASP A 423 11.66 -20.31 -22.54
C ASP A 423 10.81 -21.37 -21.81
N TYR A 424 11.46 -22.40 -21.24
CA TYR A 424 10.79 -23.46 -20.49
C TYR A 424 11.58 -23.88 -19.24
N ILE A 425 10.87 -24.43 -18.26
CA ILE A 425 11.37 -24.95 -16.98
C ILE A 425 10.76 -26.34 -16.79
N VAL A 426 11.55 -27.29 -16.32
CA VAL A 426 11.08 -28.61 -15.91
C VAL A 426 11.63 -28.96 -14.54
N LEU A 427 10.75 -29.31 -13.62
CA LEU A 427 11.11 -29.79 -12.30
C LEU A 427 11.52 -31.27 -12.36
N PHE A 428 12.52 -31.66 -11.57
CA PHE A 428 12.94 -33.05 -11.45
C PHE A 428 13.40 -33.39 -10.03
N ASP A 429 13.04 -34.60 -9.58
CA ASP A 429 13.32 -35.10 -8.22
C ASP A 429 14.64 -35.85 -8.12
N GLU A 430 15.17 -36.31 -9.25
CA GLU A 430 16.38 -37.11 -9.27
C GLU A 430 17.61 -36.32 -8.79
N LEU A 431 18.63 -37.02 -8.28
CA LEU A 431 19.89 -36.39 -7.86
C LEU A 431 20.66 -35.74 -9.02
N THR A 432 20.42 -36.21 -10.25
CA THR A 432 21.09 -35.73 -11.46
C THR A 432 20.08 -35.49 -12.59
N PRO A 433 20.37 -34.57 -13.53
CA PRO A 433 19.47 -34.27 -14.64
C PRO A 433 19.50 -35.34 -15.76
N LEU A 434 20.21 -36.46 -15.59
CA LEU A 434 20.49 -37.43 -16.67
C LEU A 434 19.24 -37.92 -17.38
N LYS A 435 18.22 -38.31 -16.62
CA LYS A 435 16.99 -38.80 -17.21
C LYS A 435 16.27 -37.70 -18.00
N VAL A 436 16.27 -36.46 -17.50
CA VAL A 436 15.67 -35.32 -18.20
C VAL A 436 16.40 -35.10 -19.53
N ILE A 437 17.74 -35.11 -19.51
CA ILE A 437 18.59 -34.99 -20.71
C ILE A 437 18.32 -36.11 -21.72
N GLN A 438 18.16 -37.36 -21.26
CA GLN A 438 17.87 -38.51 -22.15
C GLN A 438 16.52 -38.38 -22.86
N GLU A 439 15.52 -37.80 -22.19
CA GLU A 439 14.18 -37.70 -22.75
C GLU A 439 14.01 -36.49 -23.68
N ILE A 440 14.64 -35.37 -23.34
CA ILE A 440 14.54 -34.14 -24.15
C ILE A 440 15.58 -34.08 -25.27
N GLN A 441 16.71 -34.78 -25.08
CA GLN A 441 17.87 -34.81 -25.98
C GLN A 441 18.30 -33.42 -26.48
N PRO A 442 18.77 -32.50 -25.61
CA PRO A 442 19.03 -31.12 -26.05
C PRO A 442 20.18 -31.04 -27.06
N ASP A 443 20.11 -30.10 -28.01
CA ASP A 443 21.18 -29.90 -29.00
C ASP A 443 22.43 -29.28 -28.35
N ILE A 444 22.24 -28.53 -27.26
CA ILE A 444 23.30 -27.94 -26.46
C ILE A 444 23.06 -28.19 -24.97
N LEU A 445 24.06 -28.75 -24.29
CA LEU A 445 24.13 -28.78 -22.83
C LEU A 445 25.06 -27.66 -22.35
N ALA A 446 24.49 -26.63 -21.73
CA ALA A 446 25.24 -25.51 -21.19
C ALA A 446 25.55 -25.73 -19.70
N LYS A 447 26.82 -25.52 -19.31
CA LYS A 447 27.25 -25.56 -17.90
C LYS A 447 28.18 -24.41 -17.59
N GLY A 448 28.14 -23.91 -16.35
CA GLY A 448 29.13 -22.92 -15.91
C GLY A 448 30.54 -23.52 -15.91
N ASN A 449 31.56 -22.72 -16.20
CA ASN A 449 32.99 -23.08 -16.26
C ASN A 449 33.62 -23.46 -14.90
N ASN A 450 32.81 -23.69 -13.86
CA ASN A 450 33.23 -24.18 -12.55
C ASN A 450 33.49 -25.70 -12.54
N TYR A 451 33.24 -26.40 -13.65
CA TYR A 451 33.41 -27.84 -13.81
C TYR A 451 34.41 -28.12 -14.95
N LYS A 452 35.21 -29.19 -14.81
CA LYS A 452 36.00 -29.70 -15.95
C LYS A 452 35.07 -30.33 -16.98
N ALA A 453 35.43 -30.27 -18.27
CA ALA A 453 34.58 -30.78 -19.34
C ALA A 453 34.28 -32.28 -19.20
N GLU A 454 35.14 -33.04 -18.51
CA GLU A 454 35.01 -34.47 -18.24
C GLU A 454 34.04 -34.78 -17.07
N GLU A 455 33.68 -33.79 -16.24
CA GLU A 455 32.84 -33.95 -15.05
C GLU A 455 31.36 -33.58 -15.30
N ILE A 456 31.01 -33.21 -16.54
CA ILE A 456 29.67 -32.73 -16.89
C ILE A 456 28.72 -33.91 -17.05
N VAL A 457 27.84 -34.06 -16.07
CA VAL A 457 26.75 -35.03 -16.05
C VAL A 457 25.85 -34.83 -17.29
N GLY A 458 25.83 -35.85 -18.17
CA GLY A 458 25.03 -35.84 -19.41
C GLY A 458 25.83 -35.58 -20.69
N LYS A 459 27.13 -35.31 -20.61
CA LYS A 459 28.00 -35.04 -21.77
C LYS A 459 28.00 -36.18 -22.79
N GLU A 460 28.37 -37.40 -22.37
CA GLU A 460 28.46 -38.57 -23.27
C GLU A 460 27.14 -38.83 -24.01
N ILE A 461 26.02 -38.62 -23.30
CA ILE A 461 24.67 -38.78 -23.85
C ILE A 461 24.43 -37.74 -24.94
N VAL A 462 24.69 -36.46 -24.66
CA VAL A 462 24.48 -35.36 -25.61
C VAL A 462 25.35 -35.50 -26.86
N GLU A 463 26.61 -35.88 -26.69
CA GLU A 463 27.55 -36.06 -27.79
C GLU A 463 27.21 -37.29 -28.66
N SER A 464 26.63 -38.34 -28.07
CA SER A 464 26.27 -39.59 -28.78
C SER A 464 25.28 -39.41 -29.94
N TYR A 465 24.43 -38.39 -29.88
CA TYR A 465 23.48 -38.03 -30.94
C TYR A 465 23.84 -36.71 -31.65
N GLY A 466 25.09 -36.25 -31.51
CA GLY A 466 25.61 -35.09 -32.23
C GLY A 466 25.34 -33.72 -31.60
N GLY A 467 24.83 -33.67 -30.37
CA GLY A 467 24.72 -32.45 -29.58
C GLY A 467 26.08 -31.94 -29.08
N LYS A 468 26.12 -30.73 -28.53
CA LYS A 468 27.36 -30.08 -28.05
C LYS A 468 27.27 -29.71 -26.58
N VAL A 469 28.38 -29.85 -25.87
CA VAL A 469 28.52 -29.32 -24.50
C VAL A 469 29.27 -27.99 -24.54
N VAL A 470 28.71 -26.96 -23.91
CA VAL A 470 29.29 -25.61 -23.88
C VAL A 470 29.55 -25.19 -22.43
N LEU A 471 30.79 -24.80 -22.16
CA LEU A 471 31.19 -24.18 -20.90
C LEU A 471 31.03 -22.66 -20.98
N LEU A 472 30.26 -22.09 -20.07
CA LEU A 472 29.96 -20.66 -20.02
C LEU A 472 30.71 -20.00 -18.88
N ASN A 473 31.19 -18.77 -19.09
CA ASN A 473 31.94 -18.05 -18.06
C ASN A 473 31.04 -17.68 -16.87
N VAL A 474 31.48 -18.04 -15.67
CA VAL A 474 30.84 -17.64 -14.40
C VAL A 474 31.64 -16.50 -13.77
N ILE A 475 30.97 -15.54 -13.14
CA ILE A 475 31.66 -14.48 -12.39
C ILE A 475 32.37 -15.12 -11.17
N PRO A 476 33.69 -14.96 -11.04
CA PRO A 476 34.42 -15.46 -9.86
C PRO A 476 33.90 -14.82 -8.57
N GLY A 477 33.70 -15.63 -7.52
CA GLY A 477 33.33 -15.16 -6.17
C GLY A 477 31.82 -14.98 -5.90
N LEU A 478 30.96 -15.04 -6.91
CA LEU A 478 29.50 -14.98 -6.76
C LEU A 478 28.89 -16.39 -6.79
N SER A 479 28.60 -16.93 -5.61
CA SER A 479 27.84 -18.17 -5.43
C SER A 479 26.72 -17.97 -4.40
N SER A 480 25.66 -18.76 -4.51
CA SER A 480 24.60 -18.84 -3.50
C SER A 480 25.16 -19.06 -2.09
N ASP A 481 26.16 -19.94 -1.95
CA ASP A 481 26.80 -20.23 -0.67
C ASP A 481 27.61 -19.04 -0.14
N ASN A 482 28.28 -18.26 -1.01
CA ASN A 482 28.97 -17.04 -0.62
C ASN A 482 28.01 -15.94 -0.17
N LEU A 483 26.87 -15.77 -0.86
CA LEU A 483 25.86 -14.78 -0.51
C LEU A 483 25.23 -15.10 0.86
N LEU A 484 24.91 -16.37 1.07
CA LEU A 484 24.43 -16.87 2.37
C LEU A 484 25.51 -16.74 3.46
N SER A 485 26.77 -17.03 3.14
CA SER A 485 27.88 -16.85 4.07
C SER A 485 28.10 -15.37 4.43
N SER A 486 27.84 -14.44 3.51
CA SER A 486 27.95 -13.00 3.74
C SER A 486 26.85 -12.51 4.67
N ILE A 487 25.60 -12.96 4.48
CA ILE A 487 24.48 -12.68 5.39
C ILE A 487 24.74 -13.28 6.78
N LYS A 488 25.22 -14.53 6.83
CA LYS A 488 25.66 -15.16 8.09
C LYS A 488 26.82 -14.39 8.72
N GLY A 489 27.73 -13.84 7.91
CA GLY A 489 28.85 -13.00 8.34
C GLY A 489 28.40 -11.68 8.95
N ILE A 490 27.39 -11.02 8.38
CA ILE A 490 26.80 -9.79 8.93
C ILE A 490 26.14 -10.08 10.28
N LYS A 491 25.28 -11.12 10.37
CA LYS A 491 24.65 -11.52 11.63
C LYS A 491 25.67 -11.92 12.68
N HIS A 492 26.72 -12.65 12.30
CA HIS A 492 27.81 -13.03 13.21
C HIS A 492 28.58 -11.79 13.71
N ASN A 493 28.85 -10.82 12.84
CA ASN A 493 29.50 -9.57 13.22
C ASN A 493 28.63 -8.74 14.17
N GLN A 494 27.34 -8.59 13.87
CA GLN A 494 26.39 -7.90 14.76
C GLN A 494 26.25 -8.61 16.11
N LYS A 495 26.15 -9.94 16.13
CA LYS A 495 26.16 -10.74 17.37
C LYS A 495 27.40 -10.43 18.20
N LYS A 496 28.58 -10.43 17.57
CA LYS A 496 29.83 -10.09 18.24
C LYS A 496 29.82 -8.67 18.81
N ILE A 497 29.34 -7.67 18.05
CA ILE A 497 29.23 -6.28 18.51
C ILE A 497 28.29 -6.19 19.72
N ILE A 498 27.14 -6.87 19.69
CA ILE A 498 26.20 -6.94 20.83
C ILE A 498 26.91 -7.52 22.06
N THR A 499 27.53 -8.70 21.93
CA THR A 499 28.24 -9.35 23.04
C THR A 499 29.39 -8.49 23.59
N ASP A 500 30.17 -7.84 22.72
CA ASP A 500 31.26 -6.96 23.14
C ASP A 500 30.73 -5.70 23.84
N THR A 501 29.58 -5.18 23.41
CA THR A 501 28.91 -4.05 24.06
C THR A 501 28.46 -4.42 25.47
N ILE A 502 27.77 -5.56 25.62
CA ILE A 502 27.32 -6.10 26.92
C ILE A 502 28.51 -6.24 27.86
N LYS A 503 29.63 -6.81 27.40
CA LYS A 503 30.84 -6.97 28.21
C LYS A 503 31.42 -5.62 28.64
N LYS A 504 31.56 -4.67 27.73
CA LYS A 504 32.12 -3.33 28.02
C LYS A 504 31.25 -2.53 28.98
N GLN A 505 29.94 -2.69 28.86
CA GLN A 505 28.95 -2.01 29.71
C GLN A 505 28.54 -2.85 30.92
N ASN A 506 29.30 -3.90 31.27
CA ASN A 506 29.10 -4.72 32.46
C ASN A 506 27.67 -5.29 32.59
N GLY A 507 27.16 -5.88 31.50
CA GLY A 507 25.84 -6.52 31.44
C GLY A 507 24.68 -5.56 31.19
N ILE A 508 24.96 -4.30 30.87
CA ILE A 508 23.95 -3.27 30.61
C ILE A 508 23.89 -2.95 29.11
N LEU A 509 22.69 -2.77 28.57
CA LEU A 509 22.48 -2.21 27.23
C LEU A 509 21.49 -1.06 27.31
N PHE A 510 21.88 0.10 26.81
CA PHE A 510 20.98 1.26 26.75
C PHE A 510 20.07 1.21 25.54
N ALA A 511 18.85 1.72 25.71
CA ALA A 511 17.90 1.88 24.63
C ALA A 511 17.45 3.33 24.49
N GLN A 512 17.02 3.65 23.27
CA GLN A 512 16.23 4.84 23.00
C GLN A 512 14.77 4.55 23.38
N PRO A 513 14.11 5.46 24.13
CA PRO A 513 12.68 5.40 24.39
C PRO A 513 11.86 5.25 23.11
N ALA A 514 11.02 4.21 23.05
CA ALA A 514 10.10 4.01 21.93
C ALA A 514 8.83 4.84 22.17
N ILE A 515 8.77 6.02 21.56
CA ILE A 515 7.62 6.93 21.65
C ILE A 515 6.62 6.59 20.54
N VAL A 516 5.40 6.23 20.92
CA VAL A 516 4.30 5.94 19.99
C VAL A 516 3.38 7.16 19.91
N HIS A 517 3.08 7.55 18.68
CA HIS A 517 2.22 8.67 18.37
C HIS A 517 0.84 8.16 17.97
N ARG A 518 -0.20 8.89 18.38
CA ARG A 518 -1.58 8.56 18.06
C ARG A 518 -2.28 9.77 17.46
N TYR A 519 -3.10 9.55 16.44
CA TYR A 519 -3.98 10.57 15.87
C TYR A 519 -4.94 11.09 16.93
N GLN A 520 -5.51 10.12 17.64
CA GLN A 520 -6.40 10.26 18.77
C GLN A 520 -5.93 9.23 19.77
N TYR A 521 -5.66 9.66 21.00
CA TYR A 521 -5.41 8.71 22.06
C TYR A 521 -6.76 8.25 22.59
N SER A 522 -7.06 6.97 22.47
CA SER A 522 -8.33 6.42 22.96
C SER A 522 -9.53 7.21 22.40
N GLY A 523 -9.57 7.51 21.10
CA GLY A 523 -10.66 8.31 20.48
C GLY A 523 -10.84 9.76 20.96
N ARG A 524 -9.82 10.36 21.60
CA ARG A 524 -9.81 11.76 22.07
C ARG A 524 -9.06 12.70 21.13
N ASP A 525 -9.55 13.94 21.02
CA ASP A 525 -8.69 15.07 20.62
C ASP A 525 -7.79 15.41 21.81
N ILE A 526 -6.50 15.08 21.71
CA ILE A 526 -5.53 15.34 22.79
C ILE A 526 -5.20 16.84 22.80
N ILE A 527 -5.93 17.59 23.62
CA ILE A 527 -5.72 19.04 23.80
C ILE A 527 -4.55 19.34 24.77
N ALA A 528 -4.07 18.33 25.50
CA ALA A 528 -2.98 18.49 26.48
C ALA A 528 -1.62 18.64 25.78
N LYS A 529 -1.06 19.86 25.83
CA LYS A 529 0.31 20.11 25.35
C LYS A 529 1.31 19.30 26.17
N ASN A 530 1.96 18.34 25.53
CA ASN A 530 3.14 17.66 26.06
C ASN A 530 4.39 18.54 25.92
N SER A 531 4.62 19.42 26.88
CA SER A 531 5.69 20.42 26.83
C SER A 531 7.10 19.81 26.93
N LYS A 532 7.24 18.60 27.46
CA LYS A 532 8.55 17.96 27.72
C LYS A 532 9.23 17.33 26.50
N PHE A 533 8.50 17.08 25.41
CA PHE A 533 9.04 16.45 24.20
C PHE A 533 8.98 17.36 22.96
N THR A 534 8.87 18.69 23.12
CA THR A 534 8.52 19.58 22.00
C THR A 534 9.70 20.19 21.24
N VAL A 535 9.80 19.86 19.94
CA VAL A 535 9.62 20.83 18.82
C VAL A 535 8.91 20.13 17.64
N GLY A 536 7.77 20.69 17.18
CA GLY A 536 6.90 20.08 16.15
C GLY A 536 5.87 19.11 16.75
N TYR A 537 4.96 19.64 17.57
CA TYR A 537 4.05 18.96 18.51
C TYR A 537 3.32 17.69 18.00
N VAL A 538 3.16 17.56 16.69
CA VAL A 538 2.66 16.37 16.02
C VAL A 538 3.69 15.90 15.02
N ASP A 539 3.75 14.59 14.81
CA ASP A 539 4.60 14.04 13.75
C ASP A 539 4.06 14.39 12.34
N GLU A 540 4.71 13.91 11.29
CA GLU A 540 4.34 14.16 9.90
C GLU A 540 2.92 13.69 9.51
N ARG A 541 2.28 12.85 10.33
CA ARG A 541 0.90 12.38 10.13
C ARG A 541 -0.11 13.28 10.84
N GLY A 542 0.33 14.20 11.69
CA GLY A 542 -0.50 14.96 12.60
C GLY A 542 -0.78 14.24 13.93
N TYR A 543 0.01 13.22 14.29
CA TYR A 543 -0.24 12.38 15.47
C TYR A 543 0.57 12.90 16.67
N VAL A 544 0.01 12.82 17.89
CA VAL A 544 0.61 13.33 19.14
C VAL A 544 1.33 12.20 19.89
N PRO A 545 2.51 12.42 20.50
CA PRO A 545 3.19 11.42 21.31
C PRO A 545 2.45 11.18 22.64
N VAL A 546 2.04 9.95 22.91
CA VAL A 546 1.16 9.62 24.05
C VAL A 546 1.53 8.35 24.81
N GLU A 547 2.33 7.47 24.23
CA GLU A 547 2.78 6.24 24.89
C GLU A 547 4.30 6.13 24.77
N TRP A 548 4.97 5.68 25.83
CA TRP A 548 6.35 5.21 25.80
C TRP A 548 6.37 3.71 26.08
N TRP A 549 6.84 2.95 25.11
CA TRP A 549 6.95 1.50 25.21
C TRP A 549 8.37 1.11 25.63
N ILE A 550 8.47 0.30 26.69
CA ILE A 550 9.76 -0.06 27.30
C ILE A 550 10.28 -1.33 26.64
N MET A 551 11.50 -1.30 26.09
CA MET A 551 12.17 -2.45 25.46
C MET A 551 11.23 -3.27 24.58
N SER A 552 10.48 -2.60 23.71
CA SER A 552 9.39 -3.23 22.96
C SER A 552 9.90 -3.93 21.70
N LYS A 553 9.32 -5.11 21.45
CA LYS A 553 9.43 -5.87 20.20
C LYS A 553 8.14 -5.83 19.36
N THR A 554 7.14 -5.06 19.83
CA THR A 554 5.80 -5.00 19.25
C THR A 554 5.68 -3.75 18.41
N THR A 555 5.17 -3.89 17.19
CA THR A 555 4.88 -2.76 16.31
C THR A 555 3.59 -2.08 16.75
N ALA A 556 3.57 -0.75 16.74
CA ALA A 556 2.36 0.02 16.99
C ALA A 556 1.41 -0.05 15.79
N GLU A 557 0.14 -0.36 16.05
CA GLU A 557 -0.92 -0.34 15.04
C GLU A 557 -1.57 1.04 15.00
N ASN A 558 -1.48 1.73 13.86
CA ASN A 558 -2.03 3.05 13.61
C ASN A 558 -2.65 3.07 12.21
N ASP A 559 -3.77 3.80 12.00
CA ASP A 559 -4.45 3.88 10.70
C ASP A 559 -3.51 4.29 9.56
N LYS A 560 -2.58 5.20 9.87
CA LYS A 560 -1.44 5.54 9.02
C LYS A 560 -0.19 4.92 9.65
N PRO A 561 0.27 3.76 9.17
CA PRO A 561 1.42 3.08 9.76
C PRO A 561 2.70 3.91 9.56
N LYS A 562 3.60 3.86 10.54
CA LYS A 562 4.93 4.45 10.47
C LYS A 562 5.96 3.36 10.75
N GLU A 563 7.00 3.33 9.92
CA GLU A 563 8.04 2.31 10.00
C GLU A 563 8.67 2.28 11.39
N ASN A 564 8.78 1.08 11.98
CA ASN A 564 9.38 0.83 13.29
C ASN A 564 8.73 1.56 14.48
N GLU A 565 7.54 2.13 14.33
CA GLU A 565 6.81 2.73 15.44
C GLU A 565 6.46 1.67 16.49
N GLY A 566 6.69 1.97 17.77
CA GLY A 566 6.51 1.03 18.88
C GLY A 566 7.69 0.10 19.13
N LEU A 567 8.72 0.07 18.28
CA LEU A 567 9.92 -0.74 18.50
C LEU A 567 11.02 0.06 19.21
N SER A 568 11.64 -0.52 20.24
CA SER A 568 12.80 0.08 20.90
C SER A 568 14.07 -0.12 20.07
N TYR A 569 14.94 0.90 20.06
CA TYR A 569 16.29 0.78 19.49
C TYR A 569 17.30 0.66 20.61
N ILE A 570 18.19 -0.33 20.55
CA ILE A 570 19.34 -0.44 21.45
C ILE A 570 20.58 0.22 20.83
N PHE A 571 21.43 0.75 21.70
CA PHE A 571 22.74 1.29 21.31
C PHE A 571 23.81 0.21 21.45
N ILE A 572 24.45 -0.15 20.35
CA ILE A 572 25.54 -1.14 20.29
C ILE A 572 26.83 -0.50 19.78
N GLY A 573 27.98 -1.06 20.18
CA GLY A 573 29.30 -0.54 19.80
C GLY A 573 29.96 0.25 20.93
N SER A 574 30.88 1.15 20.55
CA SER A 574 31.64 1.98 21.49
C SER A 574 31.05 3.37 21.63
N GLU A 575 31.12 3.94 22.83
CA GLU A 575 30.69 5.32 23.11
C GLU A 575 31.27 6.32 22.08
N GLY A 576 30.41 7.16 21.51
CA GLY A 576 30.76 8.09 20.43
C GLY A 576 30.79 7.50 19.01
N LYS A 577 30.69 6.17 18.85
CA LYS A 577 30.51 5.45 17.56
C LYS A 577 29.42 4.38 17.69
N GLU A 578 28.34 4.72 18.38
CA GLU A 578 27.23 3.80 18.64
C GLU A 578 26.41 3.57 17.37
N GLU A 579 26.12 2.31 17.07
CA GLU A 579 25.11 1.87 16.10
C GLU A 579 23.76 1.71 16.82
N LYS A 580 22.67 2.03 16.12
CA LYS A 580 21.32 1.71 16.58
C LYS A 580 20.87 0.42 15.91
N LEU A 581 20.39 -0.52 16.71
CA LEU A 581 19.80 -1.77 16.24
C LEU A 581 18.41 -1.92 16.87
N LEU A 582 17.42 -2.39 16.10
CA LEU A 582 16.10 -2.70 16.65
C LEU A 582 16.25 -3.78 17.71
N PHE A 583 15.59 -3.59 18.86
CA PHE A 583 15.67 -4.55 19.96
C PHE A 583 15.14 -5.93 19.55
N LYS A 584 14.09 -5.97 18.73
CA LYS A 584 13.57 -7.21 18.13
C LYS A 584 14.64 -7.95 17.33
N ASP A 585 15.34 -7.25 16.43
CA ASP A 585 16.39 -7.85 15.59
C ASP A 585 17.60 -8.27 16.43
N ALA A 586 17.96 -7.48 17.44
CA ALA A 586 19.02 -7.81 18.37
C ALA A 586 18.71 -9.11 19.14
N VAL A 587 17.47 -9.29 19.58
CA VAL A 587 16.99 -10.51 20.23
C VAL A 587 17.03 -11.70 19.27
N ASP A 588 16.68 -11.52 17.99
CA ASP A 588 16.79 -12.58 16.99
C ASP A 588 18.25 -12.97 16.69
N ILE A 589 19.19 -12.03 16.82
CA ILE A 589 20.63 -12.24 16.57
C ILE A 589 21.35 -12.83 17.79
N ALA A 590 21.03 -12.35 18.99
CA ALA A 590 21.75 -12.61 20.24
C ALA A 590 20.80 -12.99 21.38
N GLN A 591 19.86 -13.91 21.09
CA GLN A 591 18.80 -14.32 22.01
C GLN A 591 19.35 -14.76 23.37
N GLU A 592 20.34 -15.65 23.37
CA GLU A 592 20.93 -16.21 24.59
C GLU A 592 21.59 -15.15 25.46
N GLU A 593 22.28 -14.18 24.85
CA GLU A 593 22.99 -13.11 25.54
C GLU A 593 22.04 -12.04 26.09
N LEU A 594 20.93 -11.75 25.40
CA LEU A 594 20.02 -10.66 25.75
C LEU A 594 18.90 -11.09 26.70
N LEU A 595 18.19 -12.16 26.35
CA LEU A 595 16.96 -12.57 27.04
C LEU A 595 16.96 -14.04 27.48
N GLY A 596 17.82 -14.89 26.91
CA GLY A 596 17.88 -16.31 27.21
C GLY A 596 16.55 -17.03 26.91
N GLU A 597 16.14 -17.88 27.85
CA GLU A 597 14.87 -18.62 27.82
C GLU A 597 13.63 -17.71 27.93
N TYR A 598 13.79 -16.47 28.38
CA TYR A 598 12.68 -15.55 28.65
C TYR A 598 12.18 -14.79 27.40
N THR A 599 12.75 -15.07 26.24
CA THR A 599 12.45 -14.35 24.99
C THR A 599 10.96 -14.34 24.61
N GLN A 600 10.27 -15.47 24.81
CA GLN A 600 8.84 -15.62 24.52
C GLN A 600 7.94 -15.01 25.62
N HIS A 601 8.51 -14.70 26.78
CA HIS A 601 7.80 -14.18 27.95
C HIS A 601 7.98 -12.67 28.14
N TRP A 602 8.64 -11.99 27.19
CA TRP A 602 8.91 -10.57 27.31
C TRP A 602 7.62 -9.74 27.14
N PRO A 603 7.19 -8.97 28.15
CA PRO A 603 5.94 -8.22 28.09
C PRO A 603 6.04 -7.00 27.18
N LEU A 604 4.89 -6.48 26.75
CA LEU A 604 4.80 -5.08 26.33
C LEU A 604 4.42 -4.24 27.54
N THR A 605 5.28 -3.29 27.89
CA THR A 605 5.03 -2.33 28.96
C THR A 605 4.88 -0.94 28.38
N LYS A 606 3.86 -0.23 28.86
CA LYS A 606 3.50 1.09 28.39
C LYS A 606 3.46 2.07 29.55
N ILE A 607 4.02 3.24 29.31
CA ILE A 607 3.81 4.42 30.15
C ILE A 607 2.99 5.40 29.32
N LEU A 608 1.84 5.78 29.85
CA LEU A 608 0.89 6.66 29.17
C LEU A 608 1.09 8.13 29.57
N ASP A 609 0.78 9.04 28.64
CA ASP A 609 0.75 10.50 28.78
C ASP A 609 1.91 11.11 29.56
N ILE A 610 3.12 10.91 29.04
CA ILE A 610 4.32 11.36 29.73
C ILE A 610 4.51 12.85 29.51
N GLY A 611 4.21 13.65 30.52
CA GLY A 611 4.61 15.06 30.56
C GLY A 611 3.62 16.04 29.95
N GLY A 612 2.36 15.65 29.75
CA GLY A 612 1.24 16.57 29.54
C GLY A 612 0.99 17.48 30.75
N GLU A 613 0.61 18.73 30.49
CA GLU A 613 0.06 19.58 31.56
C GLU A 613 -1.30 19.02 32.01
N PRO A 614 -1.55 18.87 33.31
CA PRO A 614 -2.81 18.33 33.77
C PRO A 614 -3.98 19.27 33.44
N VAL A 615 -5.03 18.73 32.84
CA VAL A 615 -6.26 19.47 32.50
C VAL A 615 -7.37 19.05 33.46
N ARG A 616 -8.07 20.03 34.07
CA ARG A 616 -9.23 19.76 34.93
C ARG A 616 -10.32 19.05 34.13
N THR A 617 -10.93 18.03 34.72
CA THR A 617 -12.11 17.40 34.14
C THR A 617 -13.32 18.32 34.26
N SER A 618 -14.24 18.26 33.29
CA SER A 618 -15.37 19.17 33.17
C SER A 618 -16.56 18.85 34.10
N PHE A 619 -16.48 17.81 34.93
CA PHE A 619 -17.68 17.19 35.52
C PHE A 619 -17.61 16.89 37.02
N SER A 620 -16.56 17.32 37.75
CA SER A 620 -16.60 17.36 39.21
C SER A 620 -16.32 18.75 39.75
N PHE A 621 -16.99 19.12 40.85
CA PHE A 621 -16.66 20.31 41.64
C PHE A 621 -15.41 20.09 42.51
N ALA A 622 -14.83 18.89 42.46
CA ALA A 622 -13.63 18.52 43.20
C ALA A 622 -12.38 18.81 42.35
N GLU A 623 -11.29 19.22 43.00
CA GLU A 623 -9.98 19.34 42.35
C GLU A 623 -9.39 17.95 42.09
N GLU A 624 -9.97 17.24 41.12
CA GLU A 624 -9.53 15.90 40.69
C GLU A 624 -8.56 16.03 39.52
N VAL A 625 -7.30 15.73 39.79
CA VAL A 625 -6.28 15.53 38.78
C VAL A 625 -5.46 14.32 39.21
N PRO A 626 -5.77 13.09 38.78
CA PRO A 626 -4.90 11.96 39.09
C PRO A 626 -3.79 11.75 38.05
N PRO A 627 -2.68 11.08 38.43
CA PRO A 627 -1.64 10.67 37.49
C PRO A 627 -2.15 9.59 36.57
N ILE A 628 -1.59 9.56 35.37
CA ILE A 628 -1.83 8.47 34.43
C ILE A 628 -0.90 7.31 34.79
N PRO A 629 -1.43 6.08 34.97
CA PRO A 629 -0.64 4.96 35.45
C PRO A 629 0.35 4.43 34.40
N CYS A 630 1.44 3.83 34.88
CA CYS A 630 2.18 2.86 34.09
C CYS A 630 1.39 1.56 34.08
N HIS A 631 1.30 0.88 32.94
CA HIS A 631 0.67 -0.44 32.91
C HIS A 631 1.43 -1.43 32.05
N VAL A 632 1.38 -2.69 32.48
CA VAL A 632 1.98 -3.83 31.79
C VAL A 632 0.84 -4.73 31.34
N HIS A 633 0.92 -5.23 30.12
CA HIS A 633 -0.05 -6.19 29.63
C HIS A 633 0.62 -7.44 29.09
N SER A 634 -0.14 -8.53 29.16
CA SER A 634 0.31 -9.86 28.70
C SER A 634 0.27 -10.05 27.18
N GLY A 635 -0.41 -9.17 26.43
CA GLY A 635 -0.53 -9.25 24.97
C GLY A 635 -1.47 -10.37 24.48
N GLU A 636 -1.44 -10.68 23.18
CA GLU A 636 -1.97 -11.95 22.64
C GLU A 636 -0.79 -12.92 22.39
N ILE A 637 -0.71 -14.05 23.11
CA ILE A 637 0.39 -15.00 22.94
C ILE A 637 -0.09 -16.35 22.39
N ARG A 638 0.61 -16.78 21.33
CA ARG A 638 0.70 -18.18 20.87
C ARG A 638 2.18 -18.60 20.89
N ASN A 639 2.46 -19.85 21.31
CA ASN A 639 3.79 -20.37 21.73
C ASN A 639 4.33 -19.80 23.05
N GLY A 640 3.41 -19.47 23.96
CA GLY A 640 3.75 -19.02 25.29
C GLY A 640 2.56 -19.02 26.22
N LYS A 641 1.60 -18.08 26.05
CA LYS A 641 0.33 -17.99 26.85
C LYS A 641 -0.59 -16.78 26.54
N ALA A 642 -1.87 -17.03 26.31
CA ALA A 642 -3.02 -16.10 26.25
C ALA A 642 -3.36 -15.50 24.89
N GLN A 643 -4.21 -16.25 24.16
CA GLN A 643 -5.21 -15.73 23.24
C GLN A 643 -6.62 -16.09 23.74
N GLY A 644 -7.59 -15.21 23.48
CA GLY A 644 -8.93 -15.17 24.07
C GLY A 644 -9.34 -13.69 24.19
N PRO A 645 -10.62 -13.32 24.39
CA PRO A 645 -11.17 -12.04 23.91
C PRO A 645 -10.60 -10.77 24.55
N GLY A 646 -9.67 -10.84 25.50
CA GLY A 646 -9.06 -9.70 26.15
C GLY A 646 -7.69 -9.96 26.82
N LYS A 647 -7.01 -8.89 27.22
CA LYS A 647 -5.64 -8.85 27.78
C LYS A 647 -5.66 -8.79 29.31
N LEU A 648 -4.85 -9.61 30.00
CA LEU A 648 -4.59 -9.39 31.43
C LEU A 648 -3.68 -8.18 31.56
N GLU A 649 -4.00 -7.28 32.49
CA GLU A 649 -3.24 -6.05 32.73
C GLU A 649 -2.92 -5.83 34.21
N ALA A 650 -1.81 -5.14 34.47
CA ALA A 650 -1.49 -4.61 35.77
C ALA A 650 -1.14 -3.12 35.70
N TYR A 651 -1.74 -2.33 36.58
CA TYR A 651 -1.48 -0.91 36.76
C TYR A 651 -0.52 -0.67 37.90
N PHE A 652 0.37 0.30 37.72
CA PHE A 652 1.32 0.80 38.70
C PHE A 652 1.29 2.33 38.72
N PHE A 653 1.24 2.90 39.92
CA PHE A 653 1.15 4.34 40.12
C PHE A 653 2.46 4.90 40.69
N PRO A 654 3.35 5.46 39.87
CA PRO A 654 4.60 6.05 40.36
C PRO A 654 4.37 7.38 41.08
N PRO A 655 5.26 7.81 41.98
CA PRO A 655 5.33 9.20 42.43
C PRO A 655 5.57 10.15 41.25
N VAL A 656 4.97 11.32 41.32
CA VAL A 656 4.79 12.28 40.21
C VAL A 656 5.02 13.72 40.67
N ASP A 657 5.18 13.88 41.98
CA ASP A 657 5.66 15.03 42.73
C ASP A 657 7.21 15.11 42.77
N VAL A 658 7.90 14.25 42.00
CA VAL A 658 9.37 14.11 41.97
C VAL A 658 9.96 14.51 40.61
N PRO A 659 11.09 15.25 40.55
CA PRO A 659 11.68 15.71 39.28
C PRO A 659 11.90 14.59 38.25
N PRO A 660 11.76 14.86 36.94
CA PRO A 660 11.34 16.13 36.34
C PRO A 660 9.84 16.37 36.49
N TYR A 661 9.08 15.42 37.03
CA TYR A 661 7.66 15.56 37.31
C TYR A 661 7.49 16.47 38.54
N LYS A 662 6.48 17.32 38.55
CA LYS A 662 6.21 18.27 39.65
C LYS A 662 4.71 18.43 39.85
N GLN A 663 4.00 17.33 39.65
CA GLN A 663 2.56 17.31 39.71
C GLN A 663 2.15 17.08 41.17
N ASN A 664 1.51 18.09 41.77
CA ASN A 664 0.95 18.00 43.10
C ASN A 664 -0.55 17.70 42.97
N PHE A 665 -0.89 16.43 43.06
CA PHE A 665 -2.24 15.93 42.91
C PHE A 665 -2.88 15.83 44.29
N GLY A 666 -3.89 16.65 44.59
CA GLY A 666 -4.55 16.69 45.90
C GLY A 666 -4.95 15.30 46.44
N LYS A 667 -6.20 14.86 46.20
CA LYS A 667 -6.60 13.47 46.50
C LYS A 667 -6.56 12.65 45.22
N THR A 668 -5.64 11.70 45.13
CA THR A 668 -5.48 10.86 43.94
C THR A 668 -6.45 9.67 43.99
N ILE A 669 -7.36 9.57 43.02
CA ILE A 669 -8.37 8.49 42.96
C ILE A 669 -8.38 7.78 41.60
N THR A 670 -8.80 6.51 41.60
CA THR A 670 -9.10 5.70 40.41
C THR A 670 -10.51 5.11 40.51
N ARG A 671 -11.08 4.70 39.38
CA ARG A 671 -12.42 4.11 39.32
C ARG A 671 -12.35 2.72 38.70
N LEU A 672 -12.48 1.68 39.49
CA LEU A 672 -12.27 0.31 39.04
C LEU A 672 -13.42 -0.58 39.50
N GLY A 673 -13.95 -1.38 38.59
CA GLY A 673 -15.14 -2.18 38.86
C GLY A 673 -16.40 -1.32 39.05
N LEU A 674 -17.54 -1.98 38.96
CA LEU A 674 -18.87 -1.45 39.24
C LEU A 674 -19.23 -1.68 40.71
N LYS A 675 -20.05 -0.80 41.27
CA LYS A 675 -20.62 -0.98 42.61
C LYS A 675 -21.46 -2.27 42.62
N PRO A 676 -21.41 -3.10 43.68
CA PRO A 676 -22.13 -4.38 43.72
C PRO A 676 -23.65 -4.30 43.57
N THR A 677 -24.22 -3.12 43.85
CA THR A 677 -25.66 -2.83 43.72
C THR A 677 -26.09 -2.44 42.31
N VAL A 678 -25.16 -2.29 41.37
CA VAL A 678 -25.44 -1.88 39.99
C VAL A 678 -26.03 -3.04 39.19
N SER A 679 -27.13 -2.78 38.48
CA SER A 679 -27.78 -3.75 37.59
C SER A 679 -27.30 -3.62 36.14
N LYS A 680 -27.49 -4.68 35.34
CA LYS A 680 -27.19 -4.66 33.89
C LYS A 680 -27.98 -3.59 33.17
N GLU A 681 -29.24 -3.39 33.56
CA GLU A 681 -30.14 -2.39 33.00
C GLU A 681 -29.62 -0.97 33.23
N GLN A 682 -29.05 -0.69 34.41
CA GLN A 682 -28.44 0.61 34.69
C GLN A 682 -27.21 0.86 33.79
N VAL A 683 -26.38 -0.17 33.57
CA VAL A 683 -25.25 -0.08 32.64
C VAL A 683 -25.74 0.14 31.21
N ILE A 684 -26.72 -0.63 30.72
CA ILE A 684 -27.33 -0.48 29.39
C ILE A 684 -27.90 0.93 29.19
N GLN A 685 -28.62 1.46 30.17
CA GLN A 685 -29.19 2.81 30.12
C GLN A 685 -28.10 3.88 30.01
N ASN A 686 -27.00 3.73 30.75
CA ASN A 686 -25.88 4.66 30.68
C ASN A 686 -25.08 4.52 29.37
N LEU A 687 -24.93 3.31 28.83
CA LEU A 687 -24.34 3.09 27.51
C LEU A 687 -25.16 3.75 26.40
N LYS A 688 -26.50 3.69 26.47
CA LYS A 688 -27.41 4.37 25.52
C LYS A 688 -27.24 5.90 25.52
N MET A 689 -26.72 6.46 26.62
CA MET A 689 -26.40 7.89 26.77
C MET A 689 -24.98 8.24 26.29
N PHE A 690 -24.35 7.39 25.47
CA PHE A 690 -23.05 7.63 24.85
C PHE A 690 -22.94 9.06 24.31
N GLY A 691 -21.89 9.77 24.71
CA GLY A 691 -21.60 11.17 24.36
C GLY A 691 -22.59 12.22 24.85
N LYS A 692 -23.58 11.84 25.67
CA LYS A 692 -24.59 12.73 26.26
C LYS A 692 -24.56 12.78 27.79
N SER A 693 -23.97 11.77 28.44
CA SER A 693 -23.87 11.65 29.89
C SER A 693 -22.62 10.87 30.29
N ASP A 694 -22.03 11.23 31.42
CA ASP A 694 -20.93 10.49 32.06
C ASP A 694 -21.41 9.61 33.23
N GLY A 695 -22.72 9.33 33.32
CA GLY A 695 -23.32 8.57 34.42
C GLY A 695 -22.71 7.17 34.63
N MET A 696 -21.99 6.61 33.65
CA MET A 696 -21.16 5.41 33.84
C MET A 696 -20.14 5.57 35.00
N TYR A 697 -19.59 6.76 35.22
CA TYR A 697 -18.64 7.06 36.32
C TYR A 697 -19.28 6.86 37.69
N GLU A 698 -20.55 7.21 37.82
CA GLU A 698 -21.30 7.08 39.07
C GLU A 698 -21.58 5.62 39.43
N LEU A 699 -21.52 4.72 38.45
CA LEU A 699 -21.69 3.28 38.65
C LEU A 699 -20.42 2.60 39.19
N CYS A 700 -19.25 3.25 39.08
CA CYS A 700 -17.97 2.64 39.46
C CYS A 700 -17.65 2.79 40.96
N ASN A 701 -16.84 1.87 41.47
CA ASN A 701 -16.21 2.07 42.77
C ASN A 701 -15.14 3.16 42.67
N VAL A 702 -14.92 3.90 43.76
CA VAL A 702 -13.90 4.95 43.83
C VAL A 702 -12.86 4.53 44.86
N TYR A 703 -11.60 4.47 44.46
CA TYR A 703 -10.48 4.10 45.32
C TYR A 703 -9.43 5.18 45.35
N GLU A 704 -8.88 5.45 46.53
CA GLU A 704 -7.70 6.29 46.70
C GLU A 704 -6.44 5.51 46.34
N ILE A 705 -5.50 6.18 45.66
CA ILE A 705 -4.27 5.59 45.16
C ILE A 705 -3.10 6.08 46.01
N ASN A 706 -2.28 5.14 46.46
CA ASN A 706 -0.99 5.44 47.06
C ASN A 706 0.13 5.27 46.03
N ALA A 707 1.18 6.09 46.12
CA ALA A 707 2.38 5.89 45.34
C ALA A 707 2.92 4.47 45.55
N TYR A 708 3.39 3.86 44.47
CA TYR A 708 3.89 2.49 44.35
C TYR A 708 2.88 1.36 44.34
N ASP A 709 1.66 1.61 44.79
CA ASP A 709 0.63 0.58 44.76
C ASP A 709 0.10 0.40 43.34
N GLY A 710 -0.59 -0.71 43.13
CA GLY A 710 -1.06 -1.13 41.82
C GLY A 710 -2.34 -1.94 41.87
N TRP A 711 -2.76 -2.41 40.69
CA TRP A 711 -3.94 -3.25 40.51
C TRP A 711 -3.66 -4.31 39.47
N THR A 712 -4.20 -5.52 39.64
CA THR A 712 -4.24 -6.53 38.57
C THR A 712 -5.68 -6.64 38.09
N ILE A 713 -5.94 -6.39 36.80
CA ILE A 713 -7.28 -6.32 36.24
C ILE A 713 -7.48 -7.45 35.22
N LEU A 714 -8.53 -8.23 35.43
CA LEU A 714 -8.89 -9.32 34.52
C LEU A 714 -9.56 -8.81 33.23
N PRO A 715 -9.45 -9.56 32.12
CA PRO A 715 -10.20 -9.30 30.90
C PRO A 715 -11.71 -9.12 31.13
N GLY A 716 -12.31 -8.12 30.47
CA GLY A 716 -13.74 -7.82 30.53
C GLY A 716 -14.16 -7.00 31.76
N THR A 717 -13.24 -6.60 32.63
CA THR A 717 -13.56 -5.77 33.80
C THR A 717 -13.81 -4.32 33.39
N VAL A 718 -14.97 -3.77 33.74
CA VAL A 718 -15.27 -2.34 33.50
C VAL A 718 -14.49 -1.46 34.47
N HIS A 719 -13.65 -0.56 33.95
CA HIS A 719 -12.85 0.32 34.78
C HIS A 719 -12.40 1.59 34.04
N ALA A 720 -11.90 2.57 34.79
CA ALA A 720 -11.33 3.83 34.34
C ALA A 720 -10.09 4.12 35.20
N PRO A 721 -8.88 3.68 34.77
CA PRO A 721 -7.70 3.63 35.62
C PRO A 721 -7.08 5.01 35.89
N GLY A 722 -7.28 5.98 34.98
CA GLY A 722 -6.71 7.32 35.04
C GLY A 722 -7.72 8.47 35.27
N PRO A 723 -7.26 9.73 35.16
CA PRO A 723 -8.05 10.97 35.37
C PRO A 723 -9.17 11.21 34.38
N TRP A 724 -9.04 10.66 33.18
CA TRP A 724 -9.86 11.05 32.05
C TRP A 724 -11.00 10.08 31.85
N THR A 725 -12.02 10.52 31.12
CA THR A 725 -13.24 9.76 30.90
C THR A 725 -13.03 8.54 29.96
N THR A 726 -12.13 7.61 30.27
CA THR A 726 -11.86 6.40 29.46
C THR A 726 -12.41 5.22 30.22
N PHE A 727 -13.43 4.59 29.64
CA PHE A 727 -13.88 3.29 30.12
C PHE A 727 -13.21 2.20 29.32
N GLU A 728 -12.56 1.31 30.07
CA GLU A 728 -11.76 0.20 29.59
C GLU A 728 -12.37 -1.13 30.03
N ILE A 729 -12.20 -2.14 29.18
CA ILE A 729 -12.69 -3.53 29.34
C ILE A 729 -11.61 -4.55 28.99
N GLN A 730 -10.39 -4.09 28.75
CA GLN A 730 -9.23 -4.92 28.45
C GLN A 730 -9.40 -5.86 27.24
N ARG A 731 -9.83 -5.31 26.10
CA ARG A 731 -9.73 -5.96 24.77
C ARG A 731 -8.57 -5.35 23.96
N PRO A 732 -8.12 -5.94 22.83
CA PRO A 732 -6.98 -5.42 22.04
C PRO A 732 -7.06 -3.92 21.69
N GLN A 733 -8.27 -3.41 21.53
CA GLN A 733 -8.63 -2.01 21.73
C GLN A 733 -9.63 -1.99 22.89
N ASP A 734 -9.52 -1.12 23.89
CA ASP A 734 -10.24 -1.26 25.16
C ASP A 734 -11.13 -0.07 25.51
N ASP A 735 -11.00 1.05 24.81
CA ASP A 735 -11.75 2.27 25.12
C ASP A 735 -13.11 2.36 24.41
N PHE A 736 -14.22 2.45 25.15
CA PHE A 736 -15.56 2.40 24.52
C PHE A 736 -16.53 3.52 24.93
N ASN A 737 -16.16 4.44 25.83
CA ASN A 737 -17.05 5.54 26.24
C ASN A 737 -16.39 6.93 26.12
N LEU A 738 -16.06 7.32 24.89
CA LEU A 738 -15.11 8.41 24.60
C LEU A 738 -15.72 9.69 24.02
N ALA A 739 -16.99 9.67 23.60
CA ALA A 739 -17.53 10.71 22.73
C ALA A 739 -18.06 11.97 23.44
N SER A 740 -18.26 11.98 24.76
CA SER A 740 -18.75 13.18 25.47
C SER A 740 -17.68 14.27 25.59
N TRP A 741 -16.41 13.95 25.26
CA TRP A 741 -15.26 14.67 25.78
C TRP A 741 -14.27 15.20 24.74
N GLN A 742 -14.70 15.48 23.50
CA GLN A 742 -14.00 16.54 22.76
C GLN A 742 -14.24 17.84 23.54
N LEU A 743 -13.32 18.22 24.43
CA LEU A 743 -13.44 19.39 25.31
C LEU A 743 -13.99 20.59 24.53
N GLY A 744 -15.27 20.92 24.79
CA GLY A 744 -15.94 22.08 24.22
C GLY A 744 -16.58 21.94 22.83
N LYS A 745 -16.53 20.77 22.16
CA LYS A 745 -17.27 20.53 20.90
C LYS A 745 -18.42 19.54 21.11
N LYS A 746 -19.66 20.00 20.93
CA LYS A 746 -20.81 19.10 20.80
C LYS A 746 -20.74 18.42 19.44
N LEU A 747 -20.56 17.10 19.42
CA LEU A 747 -20.72 16.30 18.21
C LEU A 747 -22.17 16.39 17.72
N SER A 748 -22.35 16.40 16.39
CA SER A 748 -23.69 16.30 15.81
C SER A 748 -24.32 14.93 16.15
N PRO A 749 -25.66 14.82 16.15
CA PRO A 749 -26.33 13.54 16.38
C PRO A 749 -25.87 12.41 15.44
N LEU A 750 -25.49 12.77 14.21
CA LEU A 750 -25.03 11.82 13.19
C LEU A 750 -23.62 11.29 13.49
N GLU A 751 -22.68 12.18 13.82
CA GLU A 751 -21.32 11.80 14.25
C GLU A 751 -21.36 10.96 15.53
N LEU A 752 -22.29 11.27 16.45
CA LEU A 752 -22.44 10.53 17.69
C LEU A 752 -22.93 9.09 17.43
N GLU A 753 -23.88 8.90 16.53
CA GLU A 753 -24.38 7.58 16.14
C GLU A 753 -23.32 6.76 15.41
N GLU A 754 -22.54 7.39 14.53
CA GLU A 754 -21.42 6.75 13.85
C GLU A 754 -20.34 6.30 14.84
N LYS A 755 -19.91 7.19 15.75
CA LYS A 755 -18.95 6.86 16.82
C LYS A 755 -19.49 5.80 17.76
N LYS A 756 -20.79 5.79 18.04
CA LYS A 756 -21.41 4.77 18.87
C LYS A 756 -21.28 3.39 18.22
N LYS A 757 -21.57 3.28 16.92
CA LYS A 757 -21.44 2.02 16.17
C LYS A 757 -19.99 1.55 16.05
N THR A 758 -19.08 2.46 15.75
CA THR A 758 -17.67 2.14 15.45
C THR A 758 -16.79 2.01 16.69
N ALA A 759 -16.99 2.83 17.72
CA ALA A 759 -16.13 2.87 18.91
C ALA A 759 -16.75 2.21 20.15
N GLN A 760 -18.05 2.40 20.42
CA GLN A 760 -18.72 1.80 21.59
C GLN A 760 -19.15 0.35 21.32
N LEU A 761 -19.95 0.13 20.28
CA LEU A 761 -20.57 -1.17 19.98
C LEU A 761 -19.69 -2.09 19.12
N ARG A 762 -18.83 -1.51 18.26
CA ARG A 762 -17.79 -2.21 17.50
C ARG A 762 -18.32 -3.41 16.71
N GLY A 763 -19.39 -3.19 15.96
CA GLY A 763 -20.05 -4.21 15.15
C GLY A 763 -21.05 -5.09 15.90
N LEU A 764 -21.21 -4.92 17.22
CA LEU A 764 -22.32 -5.51 17.97
C LEU A 764 -23.62 -4.75 17.69
N GLU A 765 -24.73 -5.47 17.76
CA GLU A 765 -26.06 -4.96 17.37
C GLU A 765 -26.54 -3.81 18.28
N ASN A 766 -26.30 -3.91 19.58
CA ASN A 766 -26.79 -2.97 20.60
C ASN A 766 -26.02 -3.11 21.93
N GLU A 767 -26.35 -2.26 22.91
CA GLU A 767 -25.70 -2.25 24.23
C GLU A 767 -25.98 -3.51 25.04
N GLU A 768 -27.10 -4.20 24.79
CA GLU A 768 -27.42 -5.46 25.45
C GLU A 768 -26.45 -6.57 25.00
N ALA A 769 -26.19 -6.65 23.70
CA ALA A 769 -25.16 -7.53 23.14
C ALA A 769 -23.77 -7.17 23.70
N PHE A 770 -23.45 -5.87 23.80
CA PHE A 770 -22.18 -5.42 24.40
C PHE A 770 -22.03 -5.89 25.84
N VAL A 771 -23.01 -5.62 26.72
CA VAL A 771 -22.95 -6.04 28.13
C VAL A 771 -22.87 -7.57 28.24
N LYS A 772 -23.53 -8.31 27.35
CA LYS A 772 -23.55 -9.77 27.36
C LYS A 772 -22.24 -10.40 26.90
N GLU A 773 -21.65 -9.89 25.82
CA GLU A 773 -20.54 -10.55 25.12
C GLU A 773 -19.17 -10.00 25.51
N VAL A 774 -19.14 -8.80 26.11
CA VAL A 774 -17.90 -8.06 26.32
C VAL A 774 -17.58 -7.86 27.80
N ILE A 775 -18.59 -7.55 28.62
CA ILE A 775 -18.39 -7.29 30.05
C ILE A 775 -18.35 -8.61 30.83
N ASN A 776 -17.25 -8.83 31.55
CA ASN A 776 -17.19 -9.83 32.59
C ASN A 776 -17.95 -9.31 33.81
N TRP A 777 -19.24 -9.65 33.88
CA TRP A 777 -20.15 -9.11 34.88
C TRP A 777 -19.73 -9.48 36.30
N GLU A 778 -19.42 -10.75 36.54
CA GLU A 778 -19.08 -11.28 37.86
C GLU A 778 -17.85 -10.58 38.46
N VAL A 779 -16.82 -10.38 37.65
CA VAL A 779 -15.61 -9.65 38.08
C VAL A 779 -15.90 -8.16 38.24
N SER A 780 -16.71 -7.58 37.35
CA SER A 780 -17.00 -6.14 37.40
C SER A 780 -17.80 -5.74 38.64
N ILE A 781 -18.75 -6.56 39.13
CA ILE A 781 -19.58 -6.24 40.30
C ILE A 781 -19.10 -6.91 41.61
N ASP A 782 -17.85 -7.37 41.66
CA ASP A 782 -17.29 -8.09 42.81
C ASP A 782 -17.43 -7.27 44.12
N PRO A 783 -18.14 -7.77 45.14
CA PRO A 783 -18.27 -7.07 46.42
C PRO A 783 -16.97 -6.92 47.19
N ASN A 784 -15.95 -7.73 46.86
CA ASN A 784 -14.62 -7.67 47.46
C ASN A 784 -13.56 -7.23 46.42
N PHE A 785 -13.96 -6.38 45.47
CA PHE A 785 -13.11 -5.97 44.35
C PHE A 785 -11.74 -5.44 44.80
N LYS A 786 -11.72 -4.61 45.87
CA LYS A 786 -10.47 -4.06 46.39
C LYS A 786 -9.58 -5.17 46.96
N GLU A 787 -10.14 -6.05 47.77
CA GLU A 787 -9.42 -7.16 48.40
C GLU A 787 -8.82 -8.11 47.36
N ASN A 788 -9.55 -8.36 46.28
CA ASN A 788 -9.17 -9.31 45.23
C ASN A 788 -8.19 -8.73 44.21
N TRP A 789 -8.25 -7.43 43.91
CA TRP A 789 -7.54 -6.84 42.76
C TRP A 789 -6.56 -5.71 43.11
N TYR A 790 -6.68 -5.10 44.29
CA TYR A 790 -5.68 -4.13 44.77
C TYR A 790 -4.38 -4.84 45.13
N ARG A 791 -3.26 -4.24 44.76
CA ARG A 791 -1.93 -4.77 45.02
C ARG A 791 -1.09 -3.71 45.71
N LYS A 792 -0.99 -3.83 47.04
CA LYS A 792 -0.10 -2.98 47.82
C LYS A 792 1.34 -3.35 47.50
N SER A 793 2.17 -2.34 47.23
CA SER A 793 3.61 -2.50 47.11
C SER A 793 4.20 -3.22 48.32
N LYS A 794 5.20 -4.07 48.08
CA LYS A 794 5.83 -4.87 49.12
C LYS A 794 7.30 -4.51 49.24
N THR A 795 7.74 -4.03 50.40
CA THR A 795 9.15 -3.83 50.68
C THR A 795 9.89 -5.17 50.65
N ILE A 796 10.86 -5.28 49.75
CA ILE A 796 11.78 -6.42 49.65
C ILE A 796 12.96 -6.17 50.59
N GLN A 797 13.55 -4.97 50.52
CA GLN A 797 14.67 -4.54 51.35
C GLN A 797 14.57 -3.05 51.65
N GLU A 798 15.07 -2.63 52.81
CA GLU A 798 15.16 -1.23 53.23
C GLU A 798 16.36 -1.03 54.15
N GLY A 799 17.00 0.12 54.07
CA GLY A 799 18.14 0.49 54.90
C GLY A 799 18.58 1.94 54.68
N PRO A 800 19.75 2.35 55.21
CA PRO A 800 20.26 3.71 55.03
C PRO A 800 20.44 4.12 53.56
N TRP A 801 20.68 3.14 52.68
CA TRP A 801 20.79 3.34 51.24
C TRP A 801 19.46 3.64 50.55
N GLY A 802 18.32 3.43 51.21
CA GLY A 802 16.98 3.60 50.68
C GLY A 802 16.18 2.29 50.69
N ARG A 803 15.39 2.04 49.64
CA ARG A 803 14.45 0.90 49.60
C ARG A 803 14.30 0.26 48.24
N GLN A 804 13.97 -1.03 48.27
CA GLN A 804 13.59 -1.85 47.12
C GLN A 804 12.18 -2.39 47.36
N LEU A 805 11.26 -2.14 46.43
CA LEU A 805 9.85 -2.51 46.49
C LEU A 805 9.51 -3.45 45.34
N GLN A 806 8.63 -4.43 45.58
CA GLN A 806 7.89 -5.11 44.51
C GLN A 806 6.65 -4.28 44.15
N ILE A 807 6.47 -4.01 42.86
CA ILE A 807 5.43 -3.09 42.35
C ILE A 807 4.43 -3.75 41.38
N PHE A 808 4.74 -4.95 40.86
CA PHE A 808 3.81 -5.78 40.11
C PHE A 808 3.69 -7.18 40.72
N PHE A 809 2.51 -7.78 40.57
CA PHE A 809 2.11 -9.01 41.27
C PHE A 809 1.41 -9.99 40.32
N ASP A 810 1.06 -11.16 40.85
CA ASP A 810 0.42 -12.26 40.11
C ASP A 810 1.31 -12.80 38.98
N ASP A 811 0.82 -12.75 37.73
CA ASP A 811 1.57 -13.13 36.53
C ASP A 811 2.65 -12.10 36.14
N PHE A 812 2.54 -10.88 36.67
CA PHE A 812 3.51 -9.81 36.45
C PHE A 812 4.53 -9.72 37.59
N TYR A 813 5.68 -9.15 37.28
CA TYR A 813 6.71 -8.85 38.26
C TYR A 813 7.50 -7.61 37.86
N GLY A 814 7.81 -6.80 38.85
CA GLY A 814 8.58 -5.57 38.69
C GLY A 814 8.96 -5.01 40.04
N GLU A 815 9.98 -4.17 40.02
CA GLU A 815 10.59 -3.61 41.21
C GLU A 815 10.75 -2.10 41.07
N ALA A 816 10.65 -1.39 42.19
CA ALA A 816 11.04 0.00 42.31
C ALA A 816 12.22 0.12 43.27
N PHE A 817 13.21 0.91 42.87
CA PHE A 817 14.37 1.25 43.68
C PHE A 817 14.33 2.72 44.02
N GLU A 818 14.52 3.04 45.29
CA GLU A 818 14.83 4.38 45.75
C GLU A 818 16.20 4.35 46.40
N ILE A 819 17.19 4.95 45.74
CA ILE A 819 18.56 5.02 46.26
C ILE A 819 18.79 6.43 46.80
N GLN A 820 19.13 6.54 48.08
CA GLN A 820 19.38 7.82 48.74
C GLN A 820 20.68 8.47 48.23
N PRO A 821 20.77 9.81 48.21
CA PRO A 821 21.98 10.53 47.78
C PRO A 821 23.25 10.01 48.45
N GLY A 822 24.28 9.73 47.64
CA GLY A 822 25.58 9.27 48.13
C GLY A 822 25.67 7.79 48.53
N TYR A 823 24.57 7.05 48.44
CA TYR A 823 24.56 5.61 48.73
C TYR A 823 24.67 4.74 47.48
N SER A 824 25.16 3.52 47.70
CA SER A 824 25.18 2.45 46.71
C SER A 824 24.40 1.24 47.19
N TRP A 825 23.78 0.52 46.27
CA TRP A 825 23.09 -0.74 46.51
C TRP A 825 23.43 -1.75 45.43
N THR A 826 23.56 -3.02 45.81
CA THR A 826 23.95 -4.11 44.90
C THR A 826 22.95 -5.26 44.96
N ARG A 827 22.49 -5.71 43.79
CA ARG A 827 21.75 -6.97 43.62
C ARG A 827 22.61 -8.02 42.96
N ASN A 828 22.60 -9.21 43.56
CA ASN A 828 23.26 -10.40 43.02
C ASN A 828 22.74 -10.76 41.62
N ALA A 829 23.60 -11.42 40.85
CA ALA A 829 23.26 -11.92 39.53
C ALA A 829 22.03 -12.84 39.57
N ASP A 830 21.12 -12.64 38.64
CA ASP A 830 19.89 -13.42 38.46
C ASP A 830 19.83 -13.93 37.02
N HIS A 831 19.28 -15.11 36.80
CA HIS A 831 19.09 -15.66 35.45
C HIS A 831 18.06 -14.85 34.64
N LYS A 832 17.17 -14.12 35.33
CA LYS A 832 16.13 -13.31 34.68
C LYS A 832 16.68 -11.96 34.18
N PRO A 833 16.53 -11.64 32.89
CA PRO A 833 16.77 -10.29 32.40
C PRO A 833 15.65 -9.35 32.88
N PHE A 834 15.91 -8.05 32.89
CA PHE A 834 14.88 -7.04 33.11
C PHE A 834 15.22 -5.72 32.44
N ALA A 835 14.19 -4.98 32.04
CA ALA A 835 14.33 -3.61 31.60
C ALA A 835 14.22 -2.67 32.81
N GLY A 836 14.94 -1.57 32.79
CA GLY A 836 14.89 -0.53 33.81
C GLY A 836 14.74 0.86 33.21
N ILE A 837 14.02 1.71 33.93
CA ILE A 837 13.83 3.12 33.60
C ILE A 837 14.24 3.98 34.78
N VAL A 838 15.04 5.00 34.50
CA VAL A 838 15.30 6.10 35.45
C VAL A 838 14.10 7.03 35.47
N TRP A 839 13.36 6.99 36.57
CA TRP A 839 12.16 7.80 36.76
C TRP A 839 12.47 9.19 37.31
N SER A 840 13.45 9.29 38.22
CA SER A 840 13.90 10.54 38.83
C SER A 840 15.36 10.42 39.26
N GLY A 841 16.09 11.53 39.23
CA GLY A 841 17.48 11.61 39.66
C GLY A 841 18.50 11.10 38.64
N GLN A 842 19.73 10.93 39.11
CA GLN A 842 20.87 10.47 38.33
C GLN A 842 21.80 9.60 39.18
N GLY A 843 22.57 8.73 38.53
CA GLY A 843 23.44 7.81 39.21
C GLY A 843 24.36 7.03 38.29
N ILE A 844 24.96 5.98 38.85
CA ILE A 844 25.84 5.05 38.16
C ILE A 844 25.28 3.63 38.31
N LEU A 845 25.08 2.93 37.21
CA LEU A 845 24.70 1.51 37.13
C LEU A 845 25.85 0.70 36.52
N ASN A 846 26.51 -0.13 37.32
CA ASN A 846 27.67 -0.94 36.90
C ASN A 846 28.77 -0.13 36.20
N GLY A 847 29.03 1.10 36.67
CA GLY A 847 30.00 2.02 36.08
C GLY A 847 29.46 2.86 34.92
N ASN A 848 28.22 2.62 34.47
CA ASN A 848 27.58 3.40 33.42
C ASN A 848 26.73 4.52 34.03
N LEU A 849 26.83 5.74 33.48
CA LEU A 849 25.94 6.84 33.88
C LEU A 849 24.48 6.53 33.51
N ILE A 850 23.58 6.74 34.47
CA ILE A 850 22.12 6.71 34.29
C ILE A 850 21.54 8.06 34.72
N ASN A 851 20.63 8.63 33.92
CA ASN A 851 20.13 9.98 34.16
C ASN A 851 18.76 10.20 33.52
N VAL A 852 17.80 10.72 34.30
CA VAL A 852 16.45 11.03 33.84
C VAL A 852 16.39 12.09 32.72
N GLU A 853 17.32 13.04 32.72
CA GLU A 853 17.42 14.13 31.74
C GLU A 853 18.12 13.70 30.44
N ASN A 854 18.87 12.59 30.45
CA ASN A 854 19.57 12.09 29.27
C ASN A 854 18.78 10.94 28.62
N GLN A 855 18.11 11.23 27.50
CA GLN A 855 17.28 10.26 26.78
C GLN A 855 18.02 8.96 26.39
N LYS A 856 19.33 9.00 26.13
CA LYS A 856 20.11 7.79 25.81
C LYS A 856 20.48 6.96 27.05
N LYS A 857 20.37 7.51 28.25
CA LYS A 857 20.78 6.90 29.53
C LYS A 857 19.61 6.73 30.51
N LYS A 858 18.38 6.82 29.98
CA LYS A 858 17.13 6.76 30.74
C LYS A 858 16.50 5.36 30.76
N GLU A 859 16.68 4.60 29.68
CA GLU A 859 16.17 3.24 29.52
C GLU A 859 17.32 2.26 29.30
N PHE A 860 17.30 1.11 29.99
CA PHE A 860 18.34 0.10 29.89
C PHE A 860 17.80 -1.32 30.07
N LEU A 861 18.54 -2.30 29.55
CA LEU A 861 18.32 -3.73 29.73
C LEU A 861 19.47 -4.26 30.58
N VAL A 862 19.13 -5.04 31.59
CA VAL A 862 20.08 -5.86 32.35
C VAL A 862 20.02 -7.27 31.79
N THR A 863 21.14 -7.76 31.24
CA THR A 863 21.23 -9.09 30.64
C THR A 863 21.23 -10.19 31.69
N PRO A 864 20.89 -11.45 31.35
CA PRO A 864 20.93 -12.57 32.27
C PRO A 864 22.28 -12.71 32.98
N LYS A 865 22.24 -13.16 34.23
CA LYS A 865 23.39 -13.42 35.11
C LYS A 865 24.26 -12.18 35.39
N THR A 866 23.68 -10.98 35.28
CA THR A 866 24.36 -9.72 35.58
C THR A 866 24.11 -9.31 37.02
N GLN A 867 25.17 -9.14 37.81
CA GLN A 867 25.10 -8.45 39.10
C GLN A 867 24.96 -6.94 38.83
N ILE A 868 24.07 -6.25 39.53
CA ILE A 868 23.89 -4.80 39.38
C ILE A 868 24.33 -4.06 40.64
N THR A 869 25.05 -2.95 40.47
CA THR A 869 25.36 -1.97 41.52
C THR A 869 24.87 -0.61 41.07
N LEU A 870 23.94 -0.06 41.83
CA LEU A 870 23.35 1.25 41.65
C LEU A 870 23.95 2.22 42.66
N THR A 871 24.44 3.37 42.20
CA THR A 871 24.94 4.45 43.08
C THR A 871 24.23 5.73 42.74
N ASN A 872 23.63 6.39 43.73
CA ASN A 872 23.04 7.72 43.52
C ASN A 872 24.14 8.78 43.62
N THR A 873 24.37 9.51 42.52
CA THR A 873 25.35 10.60 42.44
C THR A 873 24.71 11.99 42.45
N GLY A 874 23.39 12.07 42.55
CA GLY A 874 22.64 13.31 42.64
C GLY A 874 22.34 13.76 44.08
N GLU A 875 21.66 14.90 44.20
CA GLU A 875 21.23 15.50 45.47
C GLU A 875 19.83 15.04 45.90
N THR A 876 19.07 14.42 45.01
CA THR A 876 17.73 13.87 45.27
C THR A 876 17.76 12.34 45.18
N PRO A 877 16.80 11.62 45.77
CA PRO A 877 16.68 10.18 45.59
C PRO A 877 16.65 9.78 44.11
N LEU A 878 17.38 8.72 43.78
CA LEU A 878 17.39 8.08 42.46
C LEU A 878 16.29 7.04 42.43
N LEU A 879 15.29 7.27 41.58
CA LEU A 879 14.13 6.40 41.43
C LEU A 879 14.23 5.60 40.13
N ILE A 880 14.19 4.27 40.23
CA ILE A 880 14.26 3.36 39.08
C ILE A 880 13.11 2.36 39.14
N TYR A 881 12.43 2.14 38.02
CA TYR A 881 11.42 1.10 37.88
C TYR A 881 11.86 0.05 36.88
N THR A 882 11.56 -1.20 37.18
CA THR A 882 11.95 -2.33 36.34
C THR A 882 10.80 -3.22 35.96
N VAL A 883 10.90 -3.81 34.78
CA VAL A 883 9.94 -4.79 34.27
C VAL A 883 10.65 -6.08 33.92
N PHE A 884 10.02 -7.19 34.31
CA PHE A 884 10.52 -8.54 34.10
C PHE A 884 9.66 -9.31 33.10
N PRO A 885 10.21 -10.39 32.51
CA PRO A 885 9.42 -11.40 31.81
C PRO A 885 8.23 -11.92 32.63
N ILE A 886 7.11 -12.17 31.96
CA ILE A 886 5.88 -12.74 32.53
C ILE A 886 6.10 -14.22 32.91
N LYS A 887 5.38 -14.71 33.92
CA LYS A 887 5.50 -16.08 34.45
C LYS A 887 4.91 -17.21 33.60
#